data_AF-A0A6S7G021-F1
#
_entry.id   AF-A0A6S7G021-F1
#
_cell.length_a   1.000
_cell.length_b   1.000
_cell.length_c   1.000
_cell.angle_alpha   90.00
_cell.angle_beta   90.00
_cell.angle_gamma   90.00
#
_symmetry.space_group_name_H-M   'P 1'
#
loop_
_entity.id
_entity.type
_entity.pdbx_description
1 polymer ?
#
loop_
_entity_poly.entity_id
_entity_poly.type
_entity_poly.pdbx_seq_one_letter_code
_entity_poly.pdbx_strand_id
1 'polypeptide(L)'
;MALPGSGHLIHISGKDNKKKPNVYINSIILPAVCALLNSDGGTIEITEIELDVRSIEQVIKNMIGGIAFFTSIKIKLADHKISVNVKKGAQFTTVNYNLFLPTEKQIISIETTDSMKEIRRVLLHRGIVEDPVIQGSHLHNFVLNKASGLAESEVVQLKSLETKPSNKAKTNTFAKRMLSDKNKFCNYISGFANHRGGHIYYGIDDEGVVTGEKLMEKDKQEVIVEVGKAMEKLIWTESRISPKQGVDWEIYFENVKDPEGEEIYVVVVFVALYRGGVFTGEPESYYIKKEKVEKMDYNSWWKSFMSGEFSRYYFIKPCNMDSVTWSSEVNKTFFIKLSEKLVDHRDAGDSDSFDKLCELAVTNFKESNAELVVKAGRVTIAYKSGNAELAKTLLQEFEDLLSSSKDQSIFEVRLRLSQCLVARSVENYKESYEKSKEGLQMGQNIPPGLCLLWLYLECAMNAACLAFQNQSEVKRFSEMKKEALVYLEEAARVANTLIDDEIPYRITDFQHKLCIYKVWVLINYSITGEAAEIAPSREDLTAASVELSTVFKNQLNGNSLTKFREIEYYLAKSDYLTRLSEIMEDKMEKKKRLQDAIHEVLKAIEKAEKKFKKLFEYAIRRNKTLEERIKLCMDTKCNQSSPRTFEGLKY
;
A
#
# COMPACT_ATOMS: atom_id res chain seq x y z
N MET A 1 23.28 -22.58 26.65
CA MET A 1 22.69 -21.35 27.21
C MET A 1 23.66 -20.21 26.94
N ALA A 2 23.37 -19.37 25.94
CA ALA A 2 24.16 -18.17 25.64
C ALA A 2 23.57 -17.00 26.44
N LEU A 3 24.44 -16.14 26.99
CA LEU A 3 24.06 -14.93 27.74
C LEU A 3 23.23 -13.96 26.85
N PRO A 4 22.36 -13.11 27.43
CA PRO A 4 21.61 -12.12 26.66
C PRO A 4 22.53 -11.04 26.10
N GLY A 5 22.63 -11.00 24.76
CA GLY A 5 22.86 -9.85 23.88
C GLY A 5 23.97 -8.84 24.23
N SER A 6 25.13 -8.98 23.61
CA SER A 6 26.13 -7.91 23.46
C SER A 6 25.56 -6.78 22.58
N GLY A 7 25.08 -5.69 23.19
CA GLY A 7 24.74 -4.46 22.45
C GLY A 7 25.98 -3.83 21.80
N HIS A 8 25.79 -3.00 20.77
CA HIS A 8 26.90 -2.31 20.11
C HIS A 8 27.53 -1.24 21.02
N LEU A 9 28.85 -1.05 20.93
CA LEU A 9 29.56 0.03 21.62
C LEU A 9 30.17 0.98 20.60
N ILE A 10 29.82 2.26 20.67
CA ILE A 10 30.32 3.31 19.77
C ILE A 10 31.12 4.31 20.61
N HIS A 11 32.43 4.43 20.34
CA HIS A 11 33.29 5.44 20.97
C HIS A 11 33.39 6.69 20.11
N ILE A 12 33.17 7.86 20.73
CA ILE A 12 33.23 9.18 20.10
C ILE A 12 34.19 10.06 20.91
N SER A 13 35.33 10.43 20.33
CA SER A 13 36.35 11.29 20.95
C SER A 13 36.41 12.70 20.33
N GLY A 14 36.60 13.71 21.16
CA GLY A 14 36.60 15.12 20.79
C GLY A 14 37.88 15.71 20.18
N LYS A 15 39.01 15.00 20.24
CA LYS A 15 40.35 15.56 20.03
C LYS A 15 40.61 16.31 18.72
N ASP A 16 39.81 16.12 17.67
CA ASP A 16 40.06 16.68 16.33
C ASP A 16 38.99 17.64 15.78
N ASN A 17 37.93 17.99 16.55
CA ASN A 17 36.76 18.66 15.96
C ASN A 17 36.56 20.13 16.41
N LYS A 18 36.94 21.10 15.58
CA LYS A 18 36.71 22.56 15.78
C LYS A 18 35.27 23.02 15.53
N LYS A 19 34.28 22.10 15.44
CA LYS A 19 32.89 22.42 15.09
C LYS A 19 32.12 22.92 16.32
N LYS A 20 31.16 23.84 16.12
CA LYS A 20 30.24 24.29 17.18
C LYS A 20 29.46 23.10 17.78
N PRO A 21 29.16 23.08 19.08
CA PRO A 21 28.49 21.96 19.77
C PRO A 21 27.24 21.42 19.05
N ASN A 22 26.33 22.28 18.59
CA ASN A 22 25.10 21.85 17.89
C ASN A 22 25.38 21.15 16.55
N VAL A 23 26.41 21.57 15.82
CA VAL A 23 26.80 20.94 14.56
C VAL A 23 27.37 19.55 14.83
N TYR A 24 28.09 19.39 15.94
CA TYR A 24 28.64 18.11 16.37
C TYR A 24 27.54 17.11 16.75
N ILE A 25 26.55 17.54 17.55
CA ILE A 25 25.41 16.71 17.96
C ILE A 25 24.65 16.21 16.72
N ASN A 26 24.36 17.10 15.77
CA ASN A 26 23.59 16.74 14.57
C ASN A 26 24.36 15.86 13.59
N SER A 27 25.68 16.03 13.45
CA SER A 27 26.46 15.32 12.44
C SER A 27 27.07 13.99 12.91
N ILE A 28 27.08 13.72 14.22
CA ILE A 28 27.73 12.51 14.77
C ILE A 28 26.79 11.77 15.73
N ILE A 29 26.24 12.46 16.73
CA ILE A 29 25.43 11.80 17.77
C ILE A 29 24.10 11.33 17.21
N LEU A 30 23.38 12.17 16.46
CA LEU A 30 22.11 11.77 15.84
C LEU A 30 22.24 10.55 14.90
N PRO A 31 23.22 10.53 13.96
CA PRO A 31 23.49 9.33 13.16
C PRO A 31 23.74 8.07 13.99
N ALA A 32 24.52 8.17 15.06
CA ALA A 32 24.81 7.03 15.93
C ALA A 32 23.57 6.54 16.69
N VAL A 33 22.74 7.46 17.21
CA VAL A 33 21.47 7.09 17.87
C VAL A 33 20.50 6.47 16.88
N CYS A 34 20.33 7.06 15.68
CA CYS A 34 19.51 6.49 14.61
C CYS A 34 19.98 5.08 14.22
N ALA A 35 21.29 4.88 14.08
CA ALA A 35 21.87 3.58 13.75
C ALA A 35 21.57 2.51 14.81
N LEU A 36 21.69 2.86 16.10
CA LEU A 36 21.38 1.95 17.20
C LEU A 36 19.89 1.63 17.30
N LEU A 37 19.01 2.63 17.08
CA LEU A 37 17.57 2.44 17.04
C LEU A 37 17.14 1.49 15.90
N ASN A 38 17.76 1.63 14.72
CA ASN A 38 17.49 0.79 13.55
C ASN A 38 18.20 -0.58 13.59
N SER A 39 19.01 -0.84 14.62
CA SER A 39 19.77 -2.09 14.80
C SER A 39 19.35 -2.75 16.12
N ASP A 40 20.27 -3.42 16.84
CA ASP A 40 19.96 -4.13 18.08
C ASP A 40 20.17 -3.28 19.35
N GLY A 41 20.25 -1.94 19.22
CA GLY A 41 20.59 -1.05 20.31
C GLY A 41 22.07 -1.10 20.71
N GLY A 42 22.40 -0.45 21.82
CA GLY A 42 23.77 -0.37 22.35
C GLY A 42 24.05 0.91 23.14
N THR A 43 25.32 1.27 23.25
CA THR A 43 25.80 2.40 24.04
C THR A 43 26.74 3.28 23.22
N ILE A 44 26.51 4.59 23.27
CA ILE A 44 27.41 5.61 22.73
C ILE A 44 28.19 6.20 23.89
N GLU A 45 29.51 6.21 23.78
CA GLU A 45 30.42 6.78 24.76
C GLU A 45 31.12 8.01 24.19
N ILE A 46 30.90 9.16 24.82
CA ILE A 46 31.44 10.45 24.39
C ILE A 46 32.47 10.91 25.42
N THR A 47 33.71 11.12 24.98
CA THR A 47 34.84 11.57 25.82
C THR A 47 35.50 12.82 25.24
N GLU A 48 36.04 13.67 26.11
CA GLU A 48 36.89 14.82 25.73
C GLU A 48 36.15 15.91 24.93
N ILE A 49 34.85 16.12 25.18
CA ILE A 49 34.05 17.20 24.57
C ILE A 49 33.20 17.88 25.64
N GLU A 50 33.26 19.21 25.71
CA GLU A 50 32.31 20.02 26.49
C GLU A 50 30.95 20.09 25.76
N LEU A 51 30.17 19.01 25.88
CA LEU A 51 28.77 19.00 25.46
C LEU A 51 27.85 19.11 26.66
N ASP A 52 26.82 19.93 26.51
CA ASP A 52 25.71 20.01 27.45
C ASP A 52 24.75 18.82 27.24
N VAL A 53 24.52 18.04 28.30
CA VAL A 53 23.62 16.87 28.27
C VAL A 53 22.21 17.29 27.85
N ARG A 54 21.73 18.45 28.32
CA ARG A 54 20.39 18.95 27.99
C ARG A 54 20.25 19.19 26.48
N SER A 55 21.28 19.72 25.83
CA SER A 55 21.31 19.90 24.38
C SER A 55 21.25 18.57 23.63
N ILE A 56 21.95 17.53 24.11
CA ILE A 56 21.87 16.17 23.53
C ILE A 56 20.46 15.60 23.71
N GLU A 57 19.88 15.70 24.91
CA GLU A 57 18.53 15.21 25.19
C GLU A 57 17.49 15.88 24.28
N GLN A 58 17.55 17.20 24.15
CA GLN A 58 16.59 17.96 23.34
C GLN A 58 16.66 17.56 21.87
N VAL A 59 17.86 17.39 21.32
CA VAL A 59 18.05 17.02 19.92
C VAL A 59 17.58 15.59 19.65
N ILE A 60 17.88 14.63 20.52
CA ILE A 60 17.37 13.25 20.38
C ILE A 60 15.85 13.23 20.53
N LYS A 61 15.31 13.95 21.52
CA LYS A 61 13.86 14.03 21.75
C LYS A 61 13.12 14.61 20.54
N ASN A 62 13.69 15.61 19.86
CA ASN A 62 13.11 16.15 18.63
C ASN A 62 13.10 15.12 17.48
N MET A 63 14.05 14.18 17.45
CA MET A 63 14.13 13.14 16.42
C MET A 63 13.12 12.00 16.62
N ILE A 64 12.86 11.58 17.86
CA ILE A 64 12.05 10.36 18.12
C ILE A 64 10.78 10.62 18.94
N GLY A 65 10.58 11.86 19.39
CA GLY A 65 9.47 12.23 20.25
C GLY A 65 9.68 11.85 21.72
N GLY A 66 8.89 12.48 22.60
CA GLY A 66 9.06 12.35 24.05
C GLY A 66 8.85 10.93 24.59
N ILE A 67 7.88 10.19 24.05
CA ILE A 67 7.54 8.84 24.53
C ILE A 67 8.64 7.85 24.16
N ALA A 68 9.10 7.84 22.91
CA ALA A 68 10.16 6.93 22.47
C ALA A 68 11.49 7.24 23.16
N PHE A 69 11.78 8.54 23.39
CA PHE A 69 12.93 8.96 24.18
C PHE A 69 12.91 8.35 25.58
N PHE A 70 11.81 8.48 26.32
CA PHE A 70 11.69 7.96 27.69
C PHE A 70 11.84 6.42 27.76
N THR A 71 11.33 5.69 26.76
CA THR A 71 11.36 4.23 26.77
C THR A 71 12.69 3.64 26.29
N SER A 72 13.35 4.33 25.37
CA SER A 72 14.47 3.78 24.58
C SER A 72 15.82 4.42 24.86
N ILE A 73 15.88 5.62 25.47
CA ILE A 73 17.12 6.36 25.69
C ILE A 73 17.40 6.53 27.19
N LYS A 74 18.64 6.28 27.61
CA LYS A 74 19.13 6.60 28.96
C LYS A 74 20.51 7.24 28.90
N ILE A 75 20.61 8.51 29.31
CA ILE A 75 21.87 9.25 29.36
C ILE A 75 22.43 9.24 30.77
N LYS A 76 23.74 9.01 30.91
CA LYS A 76 24.49 9.06 32.17
C LYS A 76 25.74 9.92 32.00
N LEU A 77 26.07 10.70 33.02
CA LEU A 77 27.32 11.45 33.11
C LEU A 77 28.15 10.86 34.26
N ALA A 78 29.37 10.42 33.97
CA ALA A 78 30.34 9.93 34.95
C ALA A 78 31.76 10.25 34.46
N ASP A 79 32.66 10.65 35.35
CA ASP A 79 34.11 10.80 35.07
C ASP A 79 34.46 11.53 33.75
N HIS A 80 33.85 12.70 33.51
CA HIS A 80 34.02 13.49 32.27
C HIS A 80 33.64 12.76 30.97
N LYS A 81 32.76 11.76 31.09
CA LYS A 81 32.25 10.94 29.99
C LYS A 81 30.72 10.95 29.99
N ILE A 82 30.14 11.15 28.82
CA ILE A 82 28.69 11.03 28.60
C ILE A 82 28.42 9.67 27.96
N SER A 83 27.56 8.87 28.58
CA SER A 83 27.14 7.57 28.07
C SER A 83 25.66 7.61 27.69
N VAL A 84 25.34 7.42 26.41
CA VAL A 84 23.97 7.36 25.90
C VAL A 84 23.64 5.91 25.58
N ASN A 85 22.79 5.30 26.40
CA ASN A 85 22.29 3.94 26.16
C ASN A 85 21.02 4.01 25.32
N VAL A 86 20.99 3.26 24.23
CA VAL A 86 19.93 3.25 23.23
C VAL A 86 19.40 1.82 23.12
N LYS A 87 18.12 1.60 23.38
CA LYS A 87 17.47 0.33 23.06
C LYS A 87 17.14 0.28 21.57
N LYS A 88 16.99 -0.93 21.04
CA LYS A 88 16.37 -1.14 19.72
C LYS A 88 15.02 -0.40 19.66
N GLY A 89 14.83 0.34 18.58
CA GLY A 89 13.57 1.03 18.31
C GLY A 89 12.45 0.04 18.04
N ALA A 90 11.22 0.42 18.39
CA ALA A 90 10.02 -0.32 17.99
C ALA A 90 9.55 0.06 16.58
N GLN A 91 10.19 1.08 15.99
CA GLN A 91 9.88 1.63 14.68
C GLN A 91 11.17 2.05 13.99
N PHE A 92 11.17 1.94 12.67
CA PHE A 92 12.24 2.43 11.81
C PHE A 92 12.38 3.95 11.94
N THR A 93 13.61 4.42 12.17
CA THR A 93 13.92 5.83 12.44
C THR A 93 14.67 6.46 11.26
N THR A 94 14.26 7.66 10.88
CA THR A 94 14.91 8.50 9.86
C THR A 94 15.19 9.86 10.49
N VAL A 95 16.41 10.39 10.33
CA VAL A 95 16.85 11.70 10.86
C VAL A 95 16.30 12.85 10.02
N ASN A 96 16.20 12.66 8.70
CA ASN A 96 15.60 13.62 7.78
C ASN A 96 15.07 12.88 6.56
N TYR A 97 13.79 13.04 6.24
CA TYR A 97 13.20 12.41 5.08
C TYR A 97 13.60 13.08 3.75
N ASN A 98 14.02 14.35 3.76
CA ASN A 98 14.17 15.17 2.54
C ASN A 98 12.90 15.14 1.66
N LEU A 99 11.74 15.10 2.32
CA LEU A 99 10.41 14.96 1.74
C LEU A 99 9.55 16.12 2.22
N PHE A 100 8.79 16.73 1.32
CA PHE A 100 7.99 17.91 1.60
C PHE A 100 6.52 17.70 1.26
N LEU A 101 5.66 18.48 1.91
CA LEU A 101 4.23 18.59 1.62
C LEU A 101 3.80 20.06 1.59
N PRO A 102 2.87 20.43 0.70
CA PRO A 102 2.34 21.78 0.67
C PRO A 102 1.30 21.96 1.79
N THR A 103 1.15 23.19 2.24
CA THR A 103 0.02 23.66 3.03
C THR A 103 -0.54 24.90 2.33
N GLU A 104 -1.63 25.46 2.84
CA GLU A 104 -2.31 26.61 2.22
C GLU A 104 -1.41 27.81 1.88
N LYS A 105 -0.28 27.99 2.57
CA LYS A 105 0.59 29.18 2.41
C LYS A 105 2.08 28.88 2.38
N GLN A 106 2.48 27.62 2.54
CA GLN A 106 3.90 27.28 2.64
C GLN A 106 4.17 25.83 2.30
N ILE A 107 5.45 25.52 2.21
CA ILE A 107 5.95 24.15 2.09
C ILE A 107 6.54 23.72 3.44
N ILE A 108 6.15 22.54 3.93
CA ILE A 108 6.66 21.98 5.17
C ILE A 108 7.48 20.71 4.88
N SER A 109 8.56 20.51 5.65
CA SER A 109 9.29 19.24 5.66
C SER A 109 8.49 18.24 6.49
N ILE A 110 8.48 16.97 6.07
CA ILE A 110 7.99 15.89 6.93
C ILE A 110 8.89 15.78 8.15
N GLU A 111 8.26 15.76 9.32
CA GLU A 111 8.96 15.65 10.60
C GLU A 111 9.26 14.20 10.93
N THR A 112 10.37 13.99 11.65
CA THR A 112 10.82 12.65 12.05
C THR A 112 9.83 11.94 12.98
N THR A 113 9.03 12.72 13.72
CA THR A 113 7.99 12.24 14.63
C THR A 113 6.65 11.98 13.95
N ASP A 114 6.51 12.32 12.66
CA ASP A 114 5.28 12.05 11.92
C ASP A 114 5.05 10.55 11.79
N SER A 115 3.78 10.16 11.79
CA SER A 115 3.39 8.76 11.72
C SER A 115 3.87 8.13 10.42
N MET A 116 4.71 7.09 10.51
CA MET A 116 5.16 6.32 9.35
C MET A 116 4.01 5.82 8.48
N LYS A 117 2.84 5.50 9.09
CA LYS A 117 1.65 5.07 8.35
C LYS A 117 1.13 6.17 7.43
N GLU A 118 1.15 7.42 7.90
CA GLU A 118 0.71 8.59 7.13
C GLU A 118 1.73 8.91 6.03
N ILE A 119 3.03 8.91 6.35
CA ILE A 119 4.10 9.14 5.37
C ILE A 119 4.05 8.07 4.25
N ARG A 120 3.87 6.79 4.60
CA ARG A 120 3.70 5.72 3.58
C ARG A 120 2.46 5.94 2.71
N ARG A 121 1.37 6.49 3.27
CA ARG A 121 0.17 6.80 2.50
C ARG A 121 0.45 7.87 1.45
N VAL A 122 1.14 8.95 1.85
CA VAL A 122 1.61 10.01 0.96
C VAL A 122 2.46 9.43 -0.16
N LEU A 123 3.50 8.67 0.17
CA LEU A 123 4.41 8.12 -0.85
C LEU A 123 3.73 7.16 -1.84
N LEU A 124 2.82 6.31 -1.35
CA LEU A 124 2.18 5.30 -2.18
C LEU A 124 0.95 5.80 -2.94
N HIS A 125 0.41 6.98 -2.60
CA HIS A 125 -0.84 7.51 -3.14
C HIS A 125 -1.92 6.42 -3.27
N ARG A 126 -2.13 5.65 -2.20
CA ARG A 126 -3.12 4.56 -2.20
C ARG A 126 -4.54 5.14 -2.22
N GLY A 127 -5.07 5.49 -3.39
CA GLY A 127 -6.43 6.01 -3.56
C GLY A 127 -6.58 6.89 -4.82
N ILE A 128 -7.81 7.27 -5.14
CA ILE A 128 -8.08 8.39 -6.05
C ILE A 128 -7.64 9.65 -5.31
N VAL A 129 -6.71 10.40 -5.90
CA VAL A 129 -6.45 11.75 -5.43
C VAL A 129 -7.55 12.61 -6.04
N GLU A 130 -8.39 13.21 -5.19
CA GLU A 130 -9.46 14.09 -5.65
C GLU A 130 -8.85 15.30 -6.36
N ASP A 131 -9.37 15.58 -7.57
CA ASP A 131 -9.03 16.77 -8.35
C ASP A 131 -7.51 17.01 -8.50
N PRO A 132 -6.77 16.11 -9.18
CA PRO A 132 -5.36 16.35 -9.46
C PRO A 132 -5.21 17.56 -10.37
N VAL A 133 -4.15 18.33 -10.18
CA VAL A 133 -3.82 19.47 -11.04
C VAL A 133 -3.39 18.94 -12.40
N ILE A 134 -4.05 19.43 -13.45
CA ILE A 134 -3.83 18.97 -14.82
C ILE A 134 -2.94 19.97 -15.53
N GLN A 135 -2.05 19.46 -16.38
CA GLN A 135 -1.20 20.28 -17.23
C GLN A 135 -2.06 21.25 -18.06
N GLY A 136 -1.65 22.52 -18.10
CA GLY A 136 -2.37 23.57 -18.83
C GLY A 136 -3.60 24.13 -18.10
N SER A 137 -3.89 23.73 -16.86
CA SER A 137 -4.98 24.30 -16.06
C SER A 137 -4.61 25.60 -15.34
N HIS A 138 -3.46 26.21 -15.68
CA HIS A 138 -3.00 27.46 -15.09
C HIS A 138 -3.74 28.68 -15.67
N LEU A 139 -3.61 29.82 -15.00
CA LEU A 139 -4.15 31.08 -15.49
C LEU A 139 -3.28 31.63 -16.63
N HIS A 140 -3.91 32.02 -17.75
CA HIS A 140 -3.22 32.55 -18.93
C HIS A 140 -3.27 34.09 -19.06
N ASN A 141 -4.29 34.72 -18.47
CA ASN A 141 -4.58 36.13 -18.71
C ASN A 141 -4.12 36.99 -17.53
N PHE A 142 -3.02 37.71 -17.70
CA PHE A 142 -2.48 38.62 -16.69
C PHE A 142 -2.49 40.07 -17.17
N VAL A 143 -2.69 41.00 -16.23
CA VAL A 143 -2.65 42.45 -16.49
C VAL A 143 -1.73 43.08 -15.45
N LEU A 144 -0.77 43.89 -15.90
CA LEU A 144 0.24 44.50 -15.02
C LEU A 144 -0.41 45.35 -13.93
N ASN A 145 0.09 45.26 -12.69
CA ASN A 145 -0.37 46.00 -11.52
C ASN A 145 -1.87 45.79 -11.19
N LYS A 146 -2.44 44.66 -11.59
CA LYS A 146 -3.79 44.22 -11.23
C LYS A 146 -3.75 42.92 -10.45
N ALA A 147 -4.79 42.69 -9.65
CA ALA A 147 -5.00 41.42 -8.97
C ALA A 147 -5.20 40.31 -10.01
N SER A 148 -4.44 39.22 -9.87
CA SER A 148 -4.56 38.02 -10.71
C SER A 148 -5.82 37.21 -10.41
N GLY A 149 -6.40 37.38 -9.20
CA GLY A 149 -7.49 36.54 -8.69
C GLY A 149 -7.00 35.19 -8.16
N LEU A 150 -5.70 34.92 -8.20
CA LEU A 150 -5.09 33.75 -7.58
C LEU A 150 -4.86 34.02 -6.09
N ALA A 151 -5.02 32.96 -5.29
CA ALA A 151 -4.58 32.91 -3.91
C ALA A 151 -3.64 31.72 -3.75
N GLU A 152 -2.66 31.84 -2.85
CA GLU A 152 -1.86 30.69 -2.43
C GLU A 152 -2.76 29.61 -1.84
N SER A 153 -2.39 28.36 -2.11
CA SER A 153 -3.08 27.17 -1.62
C SER A 153 -2.14 25.97 -1.67
N GLU A 154 -2.65 24.79 -1.33
CA GLU A 154 -1.91 23.52 -1.44
C GLU A 154 -1.47 23.18 -2.88
N VAL A 155 -2.01 23.87 -3.90
CA VAL A 155 -1.75 23.62 -5.33
C VAL A 155 -1.28 24.86 -6.11
N VAL A 156 -1.22 26.04 -5.48
CA VAL A 156 -0.80 27.29 -6.10
C VAL A 156 0.17 28.01 -5.18
N GLN A 157 1.34 28.38 -5.71
CA GLN A 157 2.31 29.21 -5.01
C GLN A 157 2.62 30.46 -5.84
N LEU A 158 2.61 31.63 -5.19
CA LEU A 158 2.98 32.90 -5.80
C LEU A 158 4.40 33.29 -5.37
N LYS A 159 5.17 33.91 -6.27
CA LYS A 159 6.56 34.34 -6.03
C LYS A 159 6.87 35.64 -6.77
N SER A 160 7.26 36.66 -6.01
CA SER A 160 7.90 37.87 -6.53
C SER A 160 9.39 37.84 -6.20
N LEU A 161 10.25 37.88 -7.23
CA LEU A 161 11.70 37.76 -7.04
C LEU A 161 12.31 39.13 -6.75
N GLU A 162 12.93 39.30 -5.58
CA GLU A 162 13.67 40.52 -5.27
C GLU A 162 14.72 40.83 -6.35
N THR A 163 14.71 42.07 -6.85
CA THR A 163 15.63 42.56 -7.89
C THR A 163 16.92 43.15 -7.34
N LYS A 164 17.11 43.18 -6.01
CA LYS A 164 18.28 43.87 -5.42
C LYS A 164 19.58 43.14 -5.75
N PRO A 165 20.58 43.80 -6.37
CA PRO A 165 21.91 43.24 -6.47
C PRO A 165 22.51 43.18 -5.07
N SER A 166 22.67 41.97 -4.52
CA SER A 166 23.55 41.81 -3.38
C SER A 166 24.94 42.29 -3.81
N ASN A 167 25.63 43.07 -2.98
CA ASN A 167 26.96 43.67 -3.23
C ASN A 167 28.12 42.64 -3.45
N LYS A 168 27.83 41.44 -3.96
CA LYS A 168 28.80 40.44 -4.38
C LYS A 168 28.56 40.11 -5.85
N ALA A 169 29.49 40.56 -6.68
CA ALA A 169 29.57 40.41 -8.13
C ALA A 169 29.47 38.95 -8.62
N LYS A 170 28.25 38.44 -8.79
CA LYS A 170 27.94 37.36 -9.73
C LYS A 170 26.67 37.72 -10.49
N THR A 171 26.72 37.60 -11.81
CA THR A 171 25.58 37.73 -12.72
C THR A 171 24.44 36.82 -12.25
N ASN A 172 23.43 37.40 -11.60
CA ASN A 172 22.30 36.68 -11.04
C ASN A 172 21.16 36.69 -12.06
N THR A 173 21.20 35.73 -12.97
CA THR A 173 20.18 35.55 -14.02
C THR A 173 18.82 35.23 -13.37
N PHE A 174 17.72 35.45 -14.11
CA PHE A 174 16.38 35.16 -13.59
C PHE A 174 16.25 33.70 -13.12
N ALA A 175 16.74 32.74 -13.92
CA ALA A 175 16.77 31.33 -13.57
C ALA A 175 17.49 31.05 -12.23
N LYS A 176 18.65 31.68 -12.00
CA LYS A 176 19.40 31.53 -10.73
C LYS A 176 18.68 32.14 -9.53
N ARG A 177 17.97 33.27 -9.71
CA ARG A 177 17.11 33.83 -8.66
C ARG A 177 16.00 32.84 -8.33
N MET A 178 15.29 32.35 -9.35
CA MET A 178 14.18 31.41 -9.22
C MET A 178 14.57 30.14 -8.45
N LEU A 179 15.71 29.55 -8.80
CA LEU A 179 16.22 28.30 -8.23
C LEU A 179 17.04 28.49 -6.94
N SER A 180 17.15 29.70 -6.41
CA SER A 180 17.92 29.94 -5.20
C SER A 180 17.29 29.27 -3.97
N ASP A 181 18.11 28.86 -3.01
CA ASP A 181 17.66 28.22 -1.76
C ASP A 181 16.62 29.07 -1.00
N LYS A 182 16.65 30.40 -1.16
CA LYS A 182 15.68 31.32 -0.57
C LYS A 182 14.25 31.08 -1.06
N ASN A 183 14.11 30.73 -2.33
CA ASN A 183 12.82 30.49 -2.97
C ASN A 183 12.33 29.05 -2.82
N LYS A 184 13.17 28.17 -2.25
CA LYS A 184 12.83 26.78 -1.93
C LYS A 184 12.25 26.01 -3.13
N PHE A 185 12.71 26.30 -4.35
CA PHE A 185 12.16 25.74 -5.59
C PHE A 185 11.99 24.21 -5.52
N CYS A 186 13.08 23.49 -5.23
CA CYS A 186 13.06 22.03 -5.11
C CYS A 186 12.09 21.51 -4.04
N ASN A 187 11.89 22.26 -2.95
CA ASN A 187 10.95 21.86 -1.90
C ASN A 187 9.51 21.97 -2.40
N TYR A 188 9.18 23.03 -3.16
CA TYR A 188 7.86 23.16 -3.80
C TYR A 188 7.62 22.05 -4.82
N ILE A 189 8.62 21.71 -5.64
CA ILE A 189 8.50 20.56 -6.56
C ILE A 189 8.20 19.28 -5.78
N SER A 190 8.97 19.00 -4.72
CA SER A 190 8.74 17.84 -3.86
C SER A 190 7.33 17.85 -3.28
N GLY A 191 6.88 18.94 -2.65
CA GLY A 191 5.55 18.97 -2.05
C GLY A 191 4.41 18.82 -3.04
N PHE A 192 4.42 19.56 -4.15
CA PHE A 192 3.35 19.45 -5.14
C PHE A 192 3.29 18.04 -5.75
N ALA A 193 4.43 17.46 -6.11
CA ALA A 193 4.47 16.09 -6.63
C ALA A 193 4.00 15.04 -5.61
N ASN A 194 4.22 15.27 -4.31
CA ASN A 194 3.78 14.39 -3.22
C ASN A 194 2.33 14.60 -2.77
N HIS A 195 1.57 15.48 -3.43
CA HIS A 195 0.22 15.84 -3.03
C HIS A 195 -0.81 15.70 -4.16
N ARG A 196 -1.06 16.77 -4.93
CA ARG A 196 -2.06 16.83 -6.02
C ARG A 196 -1.47 17.34 -7.33
N GLY A 197 -0.16 17.56 -7.40
CA GLY A 197 0.43 18.46 -8.37
C GLY A 197 0.21 19.92 -7.97
N GLY A 198 0.68 20.85 -8.80
CA GLY A 198 0.56 22.28 -8.51
C GLY A 198 1.22 23.19 -9.54
N HIS A 199 1.02 24.49 -9.33
CA HIS A 199 1.58 25.57 -10.14
C HIS A 199 2.37 26.55 -9.27
N ILE A 200 3.57 26.90 -9.71
CA ILE A 200 4.37 27.99 -9.12
C ILE A 200 4.36 29.15 -10.11
N TYR A 201 3.83 30.30 -9.69
CA TYR A 201 3.77 31.53 -10.51
C TYR A 201 4.86 32.51 -10.07
N TYR A 202 5.79 32.81 -10.97
CA TYR A 202 6.80 33.85 -10.79
C TYR A 202 6.39 35.13 -11.53
N GLY A 203 6.49 36.26 -10.83
CA GLY A 203 6.00 37.57 -11.31
C GLY A 203 4.63 37.96 -10.74
N ILE A 204 4.25 37.37 -9.61
CA ILE A 204 3.07 37.73 -8.83
C ILE A 204 3.52 37.86 -7.37
N ASP A 205 3.17 38.95 -6.70
CA ASP A 205 3.49 39.15 -5.29
C ASP A 205 2.58 38.37 -4.34
N ASP A 206 2.91 38.43 -3.04
CA ASP A 206 2.23 37.68 -1.98
C ASP A 206 0.77 38.18 -1.78
N GLU A 207 0.46 39.41 -2.24
CA GLU A 207 -0.87 39.99 -2.29
C GLU A 207 -1.67 39.58 -3.55
N GLY A 208 -1.08 38.81 -4.46
CA GLY A 208 -1.71 38.35 -5.69
C GLY A 208 -1.73 39.38 -6.82
N VAL A 209 -0.94 40.45 -6.71
CA VAL A 209 -0.80 41.49 -7.73
C VAL A 209 0.26 41.09 -8.74
N VAL A 210 -0.07 41.21 -10.02
CA VAL A 210 0.83 40.88 -11.13
C VAL A 210 1.90 41.96 -11.26
N THR A 211 3.15 41.58 -11.01
CA THR A 211 4.33 42.43 -11.19
C THR A 211 5.05 42.12 -12.52
N GLY A 212 5.03 40.85 -12.92
CA GLY A 212 5.66 40.34 -14.13
C GLY A 212 7.19 40.46 -14.15
N GLU A 213 7.82 39.78 -15.11
CA GLU A 213 9.27 39.77 -15.30
C GLU A 213 9.61 40.07 -16.76
N LYS A 214 10.59 40.96 -16.97
CA LYS A 214 11.12 41.26 -18.31
C LYS A 214 12.09 40.15 -18.72
N LEU A 215 11.71 39.34 -19.70
CA LEU A 215 12.49 38.18 -20.14
C LEU A 215 12.75 38.24 -21.64
N MET A 216 14.01 38.21 -22.04
CA MET A 216 14.39 37.96 -23.43
C MET A 216 14.33 36.47 -23.74
N GLU A 217 14.32 36.10 -25.02
CA GLU A 217 14.28 34.69 -25.45
C GLU A 217 15.43 33.86 -24.84
N LYS A 218 16.63 34.44 -24.73
CA LYS A 218 17.77 33.78 -24.07
C LYS A 218 17.49 33.44 -22.59
N ASP A 219 16.72 34.30 -21.90
CA ASP A 219 16.41 34.12 -20.48
C ASP A 219 15.37 33.00 -20.31
N LYS A 220 14.40 32.91 -21.24
CA LYS A 220 13.42 31.81 -21.31
C LYS A 220 14.12 30.47 -21.53
N GLN A 221 15.06 30.40 -22.47
CA GLN A 221 15.85 29.19 -22.71
C GLN A 221 16.72 28.81 -21.51
N GLU A 222 17.33 29.78 -20.83
CA GLU A 222 18.09 29.53 -19.59
C GLU A 222 17.19 28.95 -18.48
N VAL A 223 15.96 29.48 -18.33
CA VAL A 223 14.97 28.97 -17.37
C VAL A 223 14.63 27.50 -17.64
N ILE A 224 14.33 27.15 -18.90
CA ILE A 224 13.98 25.77 -19.28
C ILE A 224 15.14 24.83 -18.92
N VAL A 225 16.38 25.20 -19.29
CA VAL A 225 17.57 24.37 -19.04
C VAL A 225 17.84 24.21 -17.54
N GLU A 226 17.81 25.29 -16.77
CA GLU A 226 18.15 25.25 -15.35
C GLU A 226 17.07 24.58 -14.51
N VAL A 227 15.78 24.74 -14.86
CA VAL A 227 14.69 23.97 -14.25
C VAL A 227 14.84 22.49 -14.56
N GLY A 228 15.10 22.11 -15.83
CA GLY A 228 15.33 20.72 -16.19
C GLY A 228 16.43 20.08 -15.35
N LYS A 229 17.58 20.78 -15.18
CA LYS A 229 18.66 20.35 -14.29
C LYS A 229 18.24 20.26 -12.82
N ALA A 230 17.35 21.13 -12.35
CA ALA A 230 16.85 21.07 -10.99
C ALA A 230 15.92 19.86 -10.80
N MET A 231 15.05 19.57 -11.77
CA MET A 231 14.16 18.41 -11.78
C MET A 231 14.94 17.09 -11.77
N GLU A 232 16.00 16.99 -12.58
CA GLU A 232 16.88 15.81 -12.66
C GLU A 232 17.67 15.52 -11.38
N LYS A 233 17.91 16.53 -10.53
CA LYS A 233 18.62 16.36 -9.25
C LYS A 233 17.75 15.74 -8.16
N LEU A 234 16.43 15.82 -8.28
CA LEU A 234 15.50 15.24 -7.32
C LEU A 234 15.43 13.72 -7.51
N ILE A 235 15.02 13.01 -6.47
CA ILE A 235 14.81 11.56 -6.53
C ILE A 235 13.32 11.30 -6.72
N TRP A 236 12.93 10.88 -7.93
CA TRP A 236 11.51 10.72 -8.30
C TRP A 236 10.92 9.32 -7.99
N THR A 237 11.72 8.27 -7.76
CA THR A 237 11.24 6.93 -7.33
C THR A 237 12.40 6.04 -6.85
N GLU A 238 12.10 4.82 -6.36
CA GLU A 238 13.06 3.70 -6.20
C GLU A 238 13.95 3.49 -7.46
N SER A 239 13.38 3.65 -8.65
CA SER A 239 14.11 3.48 -9.92
C SER A 239 14.91 4.70 -10.37
N ARG A 240 14.88 5.82 -9.63
CA ARG A 240 15.54 7.10 -10.01
C ARG A 240 15.26 7.49 -11.46
N ILE A 241 14.01 7.33 -11.89
CA ILE A 241 13.57 7.70 -13.24
C ILE A 241 13.71 9.21 -13.39
N SER A 242 14.31 9.66 -14.49
CA SER A 242 14.37 11.07 -14.82
C SER A 242 12.96 11.58 -15.15
N PRO A 243 12.53 12.72 -14.58
CA PRO A 243 11.22 13.29 -14.87
C PRO A 243 11.16 13.78 -16.32
N LYS A 244 10.03 13.56 -16.97
CA LYS A 244 9.78 13.95 -18.37
C LYS A 244 9.10 15.31 -18.43
N GLN A 245 9.73 16.26 -19.13
CA GLN A 245 9.07 17.51 -19.48
C GLN A 245 7.84 17.24 -20.37
N GLY A 246 6.76 17.97 -20.14
CA GLY A 246 5.48 17.81 -20.81
C GLY A 246 4.62 16.67 -20.26
N VAL A 247 5.08 15.96 -19.22
CA VAL A 247 4.31 14.92 -18.51
C VAL A 247 4.37 15.16 -17.00
N ASP A 248 5.58 15.12 -16.45
CA ASP A 248 5.82 15.24 -15.00
C ASP A 248 5.94 16.70 -14.56
N TRP A 249 6.35 17.58 -15.47
CA TRP A 249 6.47 19.01 -15.26
C TRP A 249 6.46 19.77 -16.59
N GLU A 250 6.10 21.05 -16.57
CA GLU A 250 6.16 21.94 -17.73
C GLU A 250 6.39 23.39 -17.30
N ILE A 251 6.90 24.23 -18.21
CA ILE A 251 7.06 25.67 -18.01
C ILE A 251 6.26 26.44 -19.04
N TYR A 252 5.50 27.43 -18.58
CA TYR A 252 4.78 28.36 -19.40
C TYR A 252 5.29 29.79 -19.20
N PHE A 253 5.32 30.56 -20.28
CA PHE A 253 5.68 31.98 -20.27
C PHE A 253 4.45 32.77 -20.72
N GLU A 254 3.60 33.14 -19.76
CA GLU A 254 2.33 33.82 -20.04
C GLU A 254 2.55 35.33 -20.16
N ASN A 255 2.08 35.91 -21.26
CA ASN A 255 2.28 37.33 -21.54
C ASN A 255 1.39 38.21 -20.63
N VAL A 256 1.97 39.25 -20.06
CA VAL A 256 1.27 40.23 -19.22
C VAL A 256 0.85 41.42 -20.08
N LYS A 257 -0.44 41.72 -20.09
CA LYS A 257 -0.96 42.93 -20.74
C LYS A 257 -0.46 44.16 -19.99
N ASP A 258 0.44 44.88 -20.62
CA ASP A 258 1.02 46.13 -20.16
C ASP A 258 0.51 47.31 -21.02
N PRO A 259 -0.06 48.37 -20.43
CA PRO A 259 -0.43 49.59 -21.16
C PRO A 259 0.71 50.25 -21.94
N GLU A 260 1.97 50.07 -21.52
CA GLU A 260 3.15 50.64 -22.19
C GLU A 260 3.67 49.74 -23.34
N GLY A 261 3.12 48.52 -23.49
CA GLY A 261 3.44 47.59 -24.56
C GLY A 261 4.77 46.86 -24.39
N GLU A 262 5.35 46.83 -23.18
CA GLU A 262 6.57 46.06 -22.93
C GLU A 262 6.30 44.54 -22.89
N GLU A 263 7.27 43.75 -23.35
CA GLU A 263 7.20 42.29 -23.23
C GLU A 263 7.51 41.85 -21.79
N ILE A 264 6.46 41.73 -20.99
CA ILE A 264 6.50 41.28 -19.60
C ILE A 264 5.80 39.92 -19.49
N TYR A 265 6.35 39.02 -18.68
CA TYR A 265 5.84 37.65 -18.56
C TYR A 265 5.61 37.24 -17.10
N VAL A 266 4.62 36.38 -16.89
CA VAL A 266 4.52 35.52 -15.70
C VAL A 266 5.05 34.14 -16.08
N VAL A 267 6.02 33.63 -15.32
CA VAL A 267 6.57 32.29 -15.55
C VAL A 267 5.82 31.31 -14.65
N VAL A 268 5.19 30.31 -15.26
CA VAL A 268 4.43 29.28 -14.54
C VAL A 268 5.18 27.96 -14.64
N VAL A 269 5.46 27.34 -13.50
CA VAL A 269 6.01 25.98 -13.44
C VAL A 269 4.91 25.05 -12.98
N PHE A 270 4.47 24.16 -13.86
CA PHE A 270 3.56 23.06 -13.56
C PHE A 270 4.34 21.85 -13.04
N VAL A 271 3.79 21.19 -12.02
CA VAL A 271 4.29 19.94 -11.46
C VAL A 271 3.13 18.96 -11.37
N ALA A 272 3.27 17.80 -11.98
CA ALA A 272 2.27 16.74 -11.89
C ALA A 272 2.34 16.02 -10.54
N LEU A 273 1.21 15.45 -10.14
CA LEU A 273 1.16 14.44 -9.09
C LEU A 273 2.07 13.27 -9.44
N TYR A 274 2.88 12.80 -8.49
CA TYR A 274 3.84 11.74 -8.73
C TYR A 274 3.81 10.64 -7.66
N ARG A 275 3.67 9.38 -8.10
CA ARG A 275 3.58 8.20 -7.22
C ARG A 275 4.94 7.63 -6.87
N GLY A 276 5.14 7.19 -5.63
CA GLY A 276 6.44 6.75 -5.11
C GLY A 276 7.22 7.85 -4.40
N GLY A 277 6.76 9.09 -4.51
CA GLY A 277 7.28 10.25 -3.81
C GLY A 277 8.54 10.86 -4.43
N VAL A 278 8.59 12.19 -4.39
CA VAL A 278 9.69 13.01 -4.91
C VAL A 278 10.46 13.61 -3.74
N PHE A 279 11.74 13.30 -3.67
CA PHE A 279 12.63 13.72 -2.58
C PHE A 279 13.66 14.73 -3.07
N THR A 280 13.98 15.73 -2.25
CA THR A 280 15.01 16.73 -2.58
C THR A 280 16.43 16.20 -2.42
N GLY A 281 16.57 15.05 -1.76
CA GLY A 281 17.83 14.33 -1.57
C GLY A 281 17.58 12.95 -0.95
N GLU A 282 18.64 12.16 -0.77
CA GLU A 282 18.51 10.85 -0.12
C GLU A 282 18.11 11.03 1.35
N PRO A 283 17.08 10.32 1.85
CA PRO A 283 16.72 10.32 3.26
C PRO A 283 17.92 9.98 4.13
N GLU A 284 18.06 10.71 5.23
CA GLU A 284 19.14 10.52 6.19
C GLU A 284 18.69 9.49 7.23
N SER A 285 19.08 8.25 7.04
CA SER A 285 18.90 7.17 8.00
C SER A 285 20.16 6.34 8.07
N TYR A 286 20.41 5.74 9.23
CA TYR A 286 21.67 5.09 9.54
C TYR A 286 21.43 3.70 10.15
N TYR A 287 22.42 2.82 10.02
CA TYR A 287 22.46 1.50 10.64
C TYR A 287 23.88 1.10 10.99
N ILE A 288 24.00 0.03 11.78
CA ILE A 288 25.29 -0.54 12.12
C ILE A 288 25.62 -1.65 11.13
N LYS A 289 26.76 -1.50 10.45
CA LYS A 289 27.33 -2.51 9.58
C LYS A 289 28.78 -2.73 9.96
N LYS A 290 29.14 -3.97 10.31
CA LYS A 290 30.50 -4.33 10.73
C LYS A 290 31.04 -3.35 11.81
N GLU A 291 30.21 -3.08 12.83
CA GLU A 291 30.52 -2.22 13.98
C GLU A 291 30.75 -0.73 13.64
N LYS A 292 30.40 -0.28 12.44
CA LYS A 292 30.46 1.13 12.04
C LYS A 292 29.06 1.67 11.75
N VAL A 293 28.88 2.96 12.06
CA VAL A 293 27.69 3.72 11.67
C VAL A 293 27.82 4.04 10.18
N GLU A 294 26.91 3.50 9.37
CA GLU A 294 26.83 3.78 7.93
C GLU A 294 25.49 4.44 7.60
N LYS A 295 25.51 5.42 6.67
CA LYS A 295 24.29 5.98 6.08
C LYS A 295 23.68 4.92 5.17
N MET A 296 22.37 4.70 5.28
CA MET A 296 21.63 3.88 4.33
C MET A 296 21.60 4.56 2.97
N ASP A 297 21.88 3.81 1.91
CA ASP A 297 21.52 4.23 0.58
C ASP A 297 19.98 4.28 0.42
N TYR A 298 19.51 5.04 -0.56
CA TYR A 298 18.08 5.23 -0.80
C TYR A 298 17.28 3.92 -0.96
N ASN A 299 17.83 2.91 -1.64
CA ASN A 299 17.09 1.66 -1.89
C ASN A 299 16.99 0.81 -0.62
N SER A 300 18.06 0.76 0.16
CA SER A 300 18.06 0.10 1.47
C SER A 300 17.11 0.81 2.44
N TRP A 301 17.11 2.16 2.43
CA TRP A 301 16.16 2.95 3.20
C TRP A 301 14.72 2.67 2.78
N TRP A 302 14.40 2.77 1.49
CA TRP A 302 13.05 2.59 0.96
C TRP A 302 12.46 1.23 1.34
N LYS A 303 13.25 0.16 1.18
CA LYS A 303 12.85 -1.21 1.58
C LYS A 303 12.59 -1.30 3.09
N SER A 304 13.49 -0.76 3.91
CA SER A 304 13.37 -0.80 5.38
C SER A 304 12.19 0.05 5.88
N PHE A 305 12.01 1.22 5.27
CA PHE A 305 10.95 2.17 5.56
C PHE A 305 9.58 1.63 5.17
N MET A 306 9.43 1.02 3.99
CA MET A 306 8.14 0.48 3.53
C MET A 306 7.73 -0.81 4.25
N SER A 307 8.71 -1.62 4.62
CA SER A 307 8.47 -2.91 5.26
C SER A 307 8.04 -2.81 6.72
N GLY A 308 8.51 -1.80 7.46
CA GLY A 308 8.24 -1.69 8.89
C GLY A 308 9.02 -2.69 9.73
N GLU A 309 10.33 -2.75 9.48
CA GLU A 309 11.39 -3.56 10.12
C GLU A 309 11.54 -4.97 9.59
N PHE A 310 12.68 -5.30 8.95
CA PHE A 310 12.99 -6.68 8.56
C PHE A 310 11.83 -7.43 7.87
N SER A 311 10.94 -6.68 7.25
CA SER A 311 9.70 -7.19 6.74
C SER A 311 9.93 -7.32 5.25
N ARG A 312 10.10 -8.55 4.76
CA ARG A 312 10.29 -8.80 3.33
C ARG A 312 8.98 -8.60 2.53
N TYR A 313 8.04 -7.82 3.03
CA TYR A 313 6.62 -8.09 2.80
C TYR A 313 5.80 -6.83 3.18
N TYR A 314 5.27 -5.98 2.30
CA TYR A 314 4.58 -6.23 1.03
C TYR A 314 4.71 -4.96 0.20
N PHE A 315 5.83 -4.85 -0.52
CA PHE A 315 5.95 -3.83 -1.56
C PHE A 315 5.34 -4.42 -2.83
N ILE A 316 4.08 -4.07 -3.11
CA ILE A 316 3.62 -4.08 -4.49
C ILE A 316 4.45 -2.98 -5.14
N LYS A 317 5.48 -3.36 -5.89
CA LYS A 317 6.37 -2.41 -6.56
C LYS A 317 5.50 -1.48 -7.41
N PRO A 318 5.57 -0.15 -7.22
CA PRO A 318 4.93 0.82 -8.08
C PRO A 318 5.27 0.45 -9.52
N CYS A 319 4.24 0.24 -10.32
CA CYS A 319 4.45 -0.01 -11.72
C CYS A 319 4.79 1.33 -12.40
N ASN A 320 5.88 1.38 -13.16
CA ASN A 320 6.35 2.57 -13.89
C ASN A 320 5.44 2.98 -15.07
N MET A 321 4.18 2.55 -15.07
CA MET A 321 3.21 2.92 -16.11
C MET A 321 2.45 4.17 -15.68
N ASP A 322 2.12 5.01 -16.65
CA ASP A 322 1.26 6.17 -16.47
C ASP A 322 -0.14 5.73 -15.98
N SER A 323 -0.93 6.67 -15.45
CA SER A 323 -2.31 6.39 -15.06
C SER A 323 -3.10 5.88 -16.27
N VAL A 324 -3.71 4.71 -16.13
CA VAL A 324 -4.46 4.05 -17.19
C VAL A 324 -5.92 4.45 -17.07
N THR A 325 -6.48 5.07 -18.09
CA THR A 325 -7.92 5.37 -18.17
C THR A 325 -8.61 4.45 -19.18
N TRP A 326 -9.93 4.30 -19.03
CA TRP A 326 -10.74 3.62 -20.03
C TRP A 326 -10.77 4.45 -21.33
N SER A 327 -10.78 3.77 -22.47
CA SER A 327 -10.93 4.40 -23.79
C SER A 327 -12.24 5.17 -23.93
N SER A 328 -13.28 4.82 -23.16
CA SER A 328 -14.52 5.59 -23.01
C SER A 328 -15.29 5.21 -21.74
N GLU A 329 -16.09 6.13 -21.21
CA GLU A 329 -16.99 5.87 -20.07
C GLU A 329 -18.07 4.83 -20.41
N VAL A 330 -18.47 4.76 -21.69
CA VAL A 330 -19.41 3.75 -22.20
C VAL A 330 -18.81 2.34 -22.06
N ASN A 331 -17.54 2.17 -22.42
CA ASN A 331 -16.84 0.88 -22.28
C ASN A 331 -16.67 0.49 -20.81
N LYS A 332 -16.31 1.45 -19.94
CA LYS A 332 -16.25 1.24 -18.49
C LYS A 332 -17.59 0.76 -17.94
N THR A 333 -18.66 1.49 -18.21
CA THR A 333 -20.02 1.17 -17.74
C THR A 333 -20.49 -0.19 -18.27
N PHE A 334 -20.22 -0.47 -19.55
CA PHE A 334 -20.56 -1.75 -20.17
C PHE A 334 -19.80 -2.92 -19.51
N PHE A 335 -18.49 -2.78 -19.32
CA PHE A 335 -17.66 -3.77 -18.65
C PHE A 335 -18.18 -4.11 -17.25
N ILE A 336 -18.50 -3.08 -16.46
CA ILE A 336 -19.03 -3.23 -15.10
C ILE A 336 -20.35 -4.01 -15.13
N LYS A 337 -21.34 -3.52 -15.89
CA LYS A 337 -22.68 -4.13 -15.96
C LYS A 337 -22.68 -5.55 -16.51
N LEU A 338 -21.86 -5.83 -17.53
CA LEU A 338 -21.76 -7.18 -18.07
C LEU A 338 -21.07 -8.12 -17.08
N SER A 339 -19.95 -7.70 -16.48
CA SER A 339 -19.25 -8.47 -15.45
C SER A 339 -20.17 -8.82 -14.29
N GLU A 340 -21.02 -7.88 -13.88
CA GLU A 340 -22.03 -8.12 -12.86
C GLU A 340 -23.03 -9.17 -13.27
N LYS A 341 -23.74 -9.02 -14.38
CA LYS A 341 -24.77 -9.99 -14.76
C LYS A 341 -24.18 -11.40 -14.93
N LEU A 342 -22.97 -11.50 -15.49
CA LEU A 342 -22.26 -12.78 -15.61
C LEU A 342 -21.97 -13.40 -14.24
N VAL A 343 -21.56 -12.59 -13.25
CA VAL A 343 -21.34 -13.06 -11.87
C VAL A 343 -22.65 -13.53 -11.22
N ASP A 344 -23.78 -12.89 -11.49
CA ASP A 344 -25.09 -13.27 -10.90
C ASP A 344 -25.51 -14.65 -11.36
N HIS A 345 -25.52 -14.88 -12.67
CA HIS A 345 -25.89 -16.19 -13.22
C HIS A 345 -24.90 -17.27 -12.76
N ARG A 346 -23.60 -16.95 -12.73
CA ARG A 346 -22.56 -17.85 -12.20
C ARG A 346 -22.81 -18.24 -10.75
N ASP A 347 -23.00 -17.27 -9.87
CA ASP A 347 -23.12 -17.52 -8.42
C ASP A 347 -24.52 -18.03 -8.03
N ALA A 348 -25.50 -17.92 -8.93
CA ALA A 348 -26.79 -18.61 -8.87
C ALA A 348 -26.73 -20.09 -9.32
N GLY A 349 -25.65 -20.49 -10.02
CA GLY A 349 -25.52 -21.79 -10.66
C GLY A 349 -26.42 -21.96 -11.89
N ASP A 350 -26.78 -20.85 -12.55
CA ASP A 350 -27.66 -20.80 -13.73
C ASP A 350 -26.83 -20.73 -15.00
N SER A 351 -26.33 -21.91 -15.43
CA SER A 351 -25.42 -22.01 -16.59
C SER A 351 -26.11 -21.63 -17.90
N ASP A 352 -27.39 -21.99 -18.06
CA ASP A 352 -28.15 -21.73 -19.29
C ASP A 352 -28.34 -20.22 -19.53
N SER A 353 -28.74 -19.47 -18.50
CA SER A 353 -28.86 -18.01 -18.62
C SER A 353 -27.51 -17.33 -18.76
N PHE A 354 -26.47 -17.87 -18.12
CA PHE A 354 -25.10 -17.40 -18.30
C PHE A 354 -24.66 -17.50 -19.77
N ASP A 355 -24.85 -18.65 -20.41
CA ASP A 355 -24.44 -18.86 -21.79
C ASP A 355 -25.27 -18.03 -22.77
N LYS A 356 -26.59 -17.92 -22.57
CA LYS A 356 -27.44 -17.01 -23.35
C LYS A 356 -26.98 -15.57 -23.26
N LEU A 357 -26.61 -15.11 -22.06
CA LEU A 357 -26.10 -13.75 -21.85
C LEU A 357 -24.75 -13.55 -22.56
N CYS A 358 -23.86 -14.56 -22.52
CA CYS A 358 -22.59 -14.52 -23.24
C CYS A 358 -22.80 -14.39 -24.74
N GLU A 359 -23.68 -15.21 -25.32
CA GLU A 359 -24.01 -15.17 -26.75
C GLU A 359 -24.59 -13.82 -27.17
N LEU A 360 -25.53 -13.29 -26.38
CA LEU A 360 -26.13 -11.98 -26.62
C LEU A 360 -25.07 -10.85 -26.55
N ALA A 361 -24.18 -10.91 -25.55
CA ALA A 361 -23.14 -9.91 -25.35
C ALA A 361 -22.15 -9.88 -26.52
N VAL A 362 -21.65 -11.05 -26.95
CA VAL A 362 -20.71 -11.17 -28.06
C VAL A 362 -21.36 -10.78 -29.39
N THR A 363 -22.64 -11.08 -29.59
CA THR A 363 -23.35 -10.74 -30.83
C THR A 363 -23.62 -9.24 -30.95
N ASN A 364 -24.08 -8.60 -29.87
CA ASN A 364 -24.59 -7.23 -29.93
C ASN A 364 -23.53 -6.16 -29.61
N PHE A 365 -22.39 -6.52 -29.01
CA PHE A 365 -21.41 -5.55 -28.50
C PHE A 365 -19.97 -5.88 -28.91
N LYS A 366 -19.76 -6.28 -30.17
CA LYS A 366 -18.43 -6.66 -30.71
C LYS A 366 -17.37 -5.56 -30.54
N GLU A 367 -17.77 -4.29 -30.65
CA GLU A 367 -16.85 -3.15 -30.55
C GLU A 367 -16.50 -2.76 -29.10
N SER A 368 -17.18 -3.33 -28.09
CA SER A 368 -17.06 -2.94 -26.67
C SER A 368 -16.24 -3.92 -25.81
N ASN A 369 -15.31 -4.66 -26.42
CA ASN A 369 -14.50 -5.68 -25.72
C ASN A 369 -15.34 -6.77 -25.01
N ALA A 370 -16.60 -6.98 -25.42
CA ALA A 370 -17.52 -7.92 -24.77
C ALA A 370 -16.97 -9.35 -24.73
N GLU A 371 -16.25 -9.75 -25.78
CA GLU A 371 -15.64 -11.06 -25.86
C GLU A 371 -14.60 -11.28 -24.76
N LEU A 372 -13.74 -10.31 -24.46
CA LEU A 372 -12.77 -10.41 -23.35
C LEU A 372 -13.48 -10.60 -22.00
N VAL A 373 -14.55 -9.85 -21.74
CA VAL A 373 -15.34 -9.98 -20.51
C VAL A 373 -15.97 -11.38 -20.38
N VAL A 374 -16.57 -11.87 -21.47
CA VAL A 374 -17.17 -13.20 -21.56
C VAL A 374 -16.14 -14.30 -21.35
N LYS A 375 -14.98 -14.22 -22.01
CA LYS A 375 -13.89 -15.21 -21.86
C LYS A 375 -13.41 -15.26 -20.40
N ALA A 376 -13.17 -14.12 -19.75
CA ALA A 376 -12.79 -14.11 -18.33
C ALA A 376 -13.89 -14.69 -17.41
N GLY A 377 -15.16 -14.43 -17.71
CA GLY A 377 -16.30 -15.05 -17.04
C GLY A 377 -16.28 -16.57 -17.16
N ARG A 378 -16.09 -17.08 -18.39
CA ARG A 378 -16.00 -18.52 -18.69
C ARG A 378 -14.78 -19.19 -18.04
N VAL A 379 -13.62 -18.53 -18.02
CA VAL A 379 -12.44 -19.01 -17.27
C VAL A 379 -12.80 -19.23 -15.79
N THR A 380 -13.51 -18.26 -15.19
CA THR A 380 -13.90 -18.37 -13.77
C THR A 380 -14.88 -19.52 -13.53
N ILE A 381 -15.82 -19.76 -14.44
CA ILE A 381 -16.72 -20.93 -14.36
C ILE A 381 -15.94 -22.23 -14.48
N ALA A 382 -15.09 -22.36 -15.49
CA ALA A 382 -14.27 -23.56 -15.70
C ALA A 382 -13.41 -23.87 -14.46
N TYR A 383 -12.80 -22.84 -13.86
CA TYR A 383 -12.09 -22.93 -12.59
C TYR A 383 -12.96 -23.46 -11.45
N LYS A 384 -14.14 -22.86 -11.22
CA LYS A 384 -15.06 -23.24 -10.14
C LYS A 384 -15.63 -24.66 -10.33
N SER A 385 -15.85 -25.07 -11.57
CA SER A 385 -16.30 -26.42 -11.93
C SER A 385 -15.19 -27.47 -11.87
N GLY A 386 -13.94 -27.05 -11.71
CA GLY A 386 -12.78 -27.95 -11.66
C GLY A 386 -12.32 -28.47 -13.02
N ASN A 387 -12.69 -27.79 -14.12
CA ASN A 387 -12.22 -28.13 -15.45
C ASN A 387 -11.00 -27.27 -15.83
N ALA A 388 -9.81 -27.69 -15.37
CA ALA A 388 -8.56 -26.95 -15.56
C ALA A 388 -8.17 -26.81 -17.04
N GLU A 389 -8.35 -27.85 -17.86
CA GLU A 389 -8.03 -27.84 -19.29
C GLU A 389 -8.87 -26.83 -20.07
N LEU A 390 -10.18 -26.78 -19.80
CA LEU A 390 -11.06 -25.77 -20.39
C LEU A 390 -10.67 -24.36 -19.93
N ALA A 391 -10.35 -24.20 -18.64
CA ALA A 391 -9.94 -22.90 -18.11
C ALA A 391 -8.64 -22.40 -18.78
N LYS A 392 -7.68 -23.29 -19.02
CA LYS A 392 -6.43 -22.99 -19.73
C LYS A 392 -6.67 -22.65 -21.21
N THR A 393 -7.55 -23.39 -21.89
CA THR A 393 -7.92 -23.12 -23.29
C THR A 393 -8.57 -21.74 -23.43
N LEU A 394 -9.56 -21.43 -22.59
CA LEU A 394 -10.24 -20.13 -22.58
C LEU A 394 -9.31 -18.98 -22.21
N LEU A 395 -8.30 -19.23 -21.36
CA LEU A 395 -7.29 -18.26 -21.00
C LEU A 395 -6.38 -17.93 -22.19
N GLN A 396 -5.96 -18.94 -22.97
CA GLN A 396 -5.18 -18.71 -24.19
C GLN A 396 -6.00 -17.89 -25.20
N GLU A 397 -7.27 -18.23 -25.39
CA GLU A 397 -8.16 -17.46 -26.27
C GLU A 397 -8.33 -16.01 -25.80
N PHE A 398 -8.36 -15.76 -24.48
CA PHE A 398 -8.37 -14.41 -23.93
C PHE A 398 -7.06 -13.66 -24.28
N GLU A 399 -5.90 -14.31 -24.13
CA GLU A 399 -4.59 -13.72 -24.44
C GLU A 399 -4.47 -13.34 -25.92
N ASP A 400 -4.93 -14.21 -26.81
CA ASP A 400 -4.89 -13.99 -28.25
C ASP A 400 -5.72 -12.74 -28.64
N LEU A 401 -6.89 -12.57 -28.02
CA LEU A 401 -7.79 -11.43 -28.25
C LEU A 401 -7.28 -10.11 -27.67
N LEU A 402 -6.51 -10.17 -26.58
CA LEU A 402 -6.09 -9.00 -25.80
C LEU A 402 -5.34 -7.96 -26.64
N SER A 403 -4.50 -8.43 -27.58
CA SER A 403 -3.68 -7.58 -28.46
C SER A 403 -4.47 -6.61 -29.35
N SER A 404 -5.77 -6.89 -29.57
CA SER A 404 -6.66 -6.07 -30.40
C SER A 404 -7.46 -5.02 -29.63
N SER A 405 -7.37 -5.00 -28.30
CA SER A 405 -8.19 -4.13 -27.44
C SER A 405 -7.59 -2.73 -27.28
N LYS A 406 -8.41 -1.70 -27.41
CA LYS A 406 -8.05 -0.31 -27.04
C LYS A 406 -7.90 -0.11 -25.53
N ASP A 407 -8.44 -1.02 -24.72
CA ASP A 407 -8.38 -1.02 -23.25
C ASP A 407 -7.37 -2.07 -22.74
N GLN A 408 -6.36 -2.41 -23.56
CA GLN A 408 -5.42 -3.51 -23.32
C GLN A 408 -4.87 -3.52 -21.88
N SER A 409 -4.37 -2.39 -21.38
CA SER A 409 -3.77 -2.28 -20.04
C SER A 409 -4.72 -2.68 -18.91
N ILE A 410 -6.03 -2.39 -19.05
CA ILE A 410 -7.05 -2.79 -18.06
C ILE A 410 -7.32 -4.29 -18.16
N PHE A 411 -7.40 -4.83 -19.38
CA PHE A 411 -7.61 -6.25 -19.58
C PHE A 411 -6.37 -7.10 -19.29
N GLU A 412 -5.16 -6.54 -19.28
CA GLU A 412 -3.95 -7.18 -18.75
C GLU A 412 -4.07 -7.45 -17.24
N VAL A 413 -4.63 -6.50 -16.47
CA VAL A 413 -4.93 -6.72 -15.05
C VAL A 413 -5.94 -7.86 -14.88
N ARG A 414 -6.96 -7.90 -15.74
CA ARG A 414 -7.97 -8.97 -15.77
C ARG A 414 -7.39 -10.33 -16.19
N LEU A 415 -6.42 -10.32 -17.11
CA LEU A 415 -5.67 -11.49 -17.53
C LEU A 415 -4.90 -12.08 -16.35
N ARG A 416 -4.15 -11.25 -15.61
CA ARG A 416 -3.37 -11.70 -14.44
C ARG A 416 -4.26 -12.33 -13.36
N LEU A 417 -5.44 -11.75 -13.13
CA LEU A 417 -6.45 -12.36 -12.25
C LEU A 417 -6.90 -13.75 -12.77
N SER A 418 -7.12 -13.89 -14.07
CA SER A 418 -7.54 -15.16 -14.68
C SER A 418 -6.43 -16.22 -14.64
N GLN A 419 -5.17 -15.83 -14.91
CA GLN A 419 -3.98 -16.67 -14.79
C GLN A 419 -3.81 -17.19 -13.35
N CYS A 420 -4.01 -16.31 -12.35
CA CYS A 420 -4.04 -16.70 -10.94
C CYS A 420 -5.06 -17.82 -10.68
N LEU A 421 -6.30 -17.67 -11.14
CA LEU A 421 -7.34 -18.68 -10.94
C LEU A 421 -6.98 -20.02 -11.62
N VAL A 422 -6.45 -19.98 -12.85
CA VAL A 422 -6.02 -21.19 -13.57
C VAL A 422 -4.87 -21.89 -12.85
N ALA A 423 -3.84 -21.15 -12.41
CA ALA A 423 -2.73 -21.72 -11.64
C ALA A 423 -3.19 -22.36 -10.33
N ARG A 424 -4.15 -21.74 -9.62
CA ARG A 424 -4.76 -22.33 -8.41
C ARG A 424 -5.56 -23.58 -8.73
N SER A 425 -6.16 -23.67 -9.91
CA SER A 425 -6.98 -24.83 -10.32
C SER A 425 -6.20 -26.14 -10.36
N VAL A 426 -4.89 -26.05 -10.61
CA VAL A 426 -3.92 -27.15 -10.66
C VAL A 426 -3.04 -27.18 -9.40
N GLU A 427 -3.49 -26.54 -8.31
CA GLU A 427 -2.81 -26.49 -7.01
C GLU A 427 -1.41 -25.84 -7.04
N ASN A 428 -1.09 -25.06 -8.08
CA ASN A 428 0.13 -24.27 -8.14
C ASN A 428 -0.05 -22.92 -7.42
N TYR A 429 -0.13 -22.95 -6.09
CA TYR A 429 -0.39 -21.77 -5.26
C TYR A 429 0.72 -20.71 -5.37
N LYS A 430 1.97 -21.12 -5.61
CA LYS A 430 3.08 -20.20 -5.79
C LYS A 430 2.92 -19.37 -7.06
N GLU A 431 2.68 -20.01 -8.20
CA GLU A 431 2.42 -19.30 -9.46
C GLU A 431 1.15 -18.45 -9.35
N SER A 432 0.09 -18.99 -8.76
CA SER A 432 -1.16 -18.26 -8.52
C SER A 432 -0.92 -16.96 -7.72
N TYR A 433 -0.14 -17.05 -6.65
CA TYR A 433 0.25 -15.91 -5.84
C TYR A 433 1.07 -14.87 -6.61
N GLU A 434 2.12 -15.29 -7.33
CA GLU A 434 2.94 -14.37 -8.14
C GLU A 434 2.10 -13.67 -9.21
N LYS A 435 1.22 -14.39 -9.92
CA LYS A 435 0.30 -13.80 -10.91
C LYS A 435 -0.67 -12.81 -10.29
N SER A 436 -1.21 -13.11 -9.12
CA SER A 436 -2.08 -12.16 -8.41
C SER A 436 -1.32 -10.89 -7.97
N LYS A 437 -0.04 -11.01 -7.57
CA LYS A 437 0.82 -9.85 -7.25
C LYS A 437 1.20 -9.03 -8.47
N GLU A 438 1.59 -9.67 -9.57
CA GLU A 438 1.82 -8.99 -10.86
C GLU A 438 0.56 -8.20 -11.25
N GLY A 439 -0.62 -8.83 -11.13
CA GLY A 439 -1.91 -8.17 -11.36
C GLY A 439 -2.15 -6.98 -10.43
N LEU A 440 -1.84 -7.09 -9.14
CA LEU A 440 -1.94 -5.95 -8.21
C LEU A 440 -0.97 -4.83 -8.54
N GLN A 441 0.26 -5.14 -8.96
CA GLN A 441 1.25 -4.13 -9.38
C GLN A 441 0.75 -3.33 -10.57
N MET A 442 0.22 -4.02 -11.59
CA MET A 442 -0.42 -3.36 -12.73
C MET A 442 -1.70 -2.62 -12.32
N GLY A 443 -2.48 -3.23 -11.43
CA GLY A 443 -3.76 -2.73 -10.93
C GLY A 443 -3.66 -1.45 -10.10
N GLN A 444 -2.46 -1.09 -9.62
CA GLN A 444 -2.25 0.20 -8.95
C GLN A 444 -2.48 1.39 -9.90
N ASN A 445 -2.28 1.21 -11.21
CA ASN A 445 -2.37 2.29 -12.20
C ASN A 445 -3.73 2.40 -12.88
N ILE A 446 -4.67 1.49 -12.61
CA ILE A 446 -6.06 1.62 -13.04
C ILE A 446 -6.92 2.26 -11.92
N PRO A 447 -8.03 2.94 -12.25
CA PRO A 447 -8.99 3.40 -11.27
C PRO A 447 -9.44 2.25 -10.35
N PRO A 448 -9.63 2.50 -9.04
CA PRO A 448 -10.27 1.54 -8.14
C PRO A 448 -11.57 1.00 -8.75
N GLY A 449 -11.77 -0.30 -8.65
CA GLY A 449 -12.83 -0.99 -9.37
C GLY A 449 -12.91 -2.46 -9.00
N LEU A 450 -13.87 -3.16 -9.61
CA LEU A 450 -14.11 -4.60 -9.39
C LEU A 450 -12.87 -5.47 -9.63
N CYS A 451 -12.04 -5.13 -10.63
CA CYS A 451 -10.81 -5.85 -10.93
C CYS A 451 -9.79 -5.77 -9.78
N LEU A 452 -9.54 -4.56 -9.27
CA LEU A 452 -8.59 -4.34 -8.18
C LEU A 452 -9.08 -4.99 -6.89
N LEU A 453 -10.38 -4.86 -6.60
CA LEU A 453 -11.03 -5.52 -5.46
C LEU A 453 -10.84 -7.05 -5.52
N TRP A 454 -11.11 -7.66 -6.68
CA TRP A 454 -10.91 -9.10 -6.86
C TRP A 454 -9.45 -9.51 -6.69
N LEU A 455 -8.50 -8.74 -7.24
CA LEU A 455 -7.09 -9.07 -7.08
C LEU A 455 -6.63 -9.05 -5.63
N TYR A 456 -7.08 -8.10 -4.82
CA TYR A 456 -6.78 -8.10 -3.38
C TYR A 456 -7.33 -9.35 -2.69
N LEU A 457 -8.58 -9.72 -2.99
CA LEU A 457 -9.20 -10.93 -2.43
C LEU A 457 -8.45 -12.20 -2.85
N GLU A 458 -8.06 -12.31 -4.12
CA GLU A 458 -7.34 -13.48 -4.62
C GLU A 458 -5.90 -13.53 -4.09
N CYS A 459 -5.22 -12.40 -3.92
CA CYS A 459 -3.91 -12.32 -3.26
C CYS A 459 -4.00 -12.79 -1.81
N ALA A 460 -5.05 -12.36 -1.08
CA ALA A 460 -5.27 -12.81 0.29
C ALA A 460 -5.42 -14.34 0.38
N MET A 461 -6.24 -14.93 -0.49
CA MET A 461 -6.46 -16.38 -0.48
C MET A 461 -5.22 -17.16 -0.92
N ASN A 462 -4.47 -16.64 -1.90
CA ASN A 462 -3.21 -17.24 -2.31
C ASN A 462 -2.16 -17.19 -1.20
N ALA A 463 -2.02 -16.05 -0.50
CA ALA A 463 -1.15 -15.93 0.66
C ALA A 463 -1.54 -16.91 1.77
N ALA A 464 -2.84 -17.08 2.03
CA ALA A 464 -3.34 -18.06 3.00
C ALA A 464 -3.00 -19.51 2.59
N CYS A 465 -3.16 -19.86 1.30
CA CYS A 465 -2.77 -21.18 0.80
C CYS A 465 -1.25 -21.41 0.89
N LEU A 466 -0.44 -20.39 0.60
CA LEU A 466 1.00 -20.46 0.76
C LEU A 466 1.43 -20.55 2.22
N ALA A 467 0.74 -19.85 3.14
CA ALA A 467 0.95 -20.02 4.57
C ALA A 467 0.83 -21.49 4.94
N PHE A 468 -0.25 -22.14 4.47
CA PHE A 468 -0.51 -23.56 4.72
C PHE A 468 0.59 -24.48 4.16
N GLN A 469 1.07 -24.26 2.93
CA GLN A 469 2.21 -25.03 2.39
C GLN A 469 3.49 -24.92 3.23
N ASN A 470 3.60 -23.87 4.06
CA ASN A 470 4.75 -23.62 4.94
C ASN A 470 4.37 -23.78 6.42
N GLN A 471 3.35 -24.57 6.75
CA GLN A 471 2.86 -24.71 8.13
C GLN A 471 3.90 -25.25 9.13
N SER A 472 4.94 -25.96 8.66
CA SER A 472 6.07 -26.40 9.49
C SER A 472 7.01 -25.25 9.88
N GLU A 473 6.98 -24.13 9.17
CA GLU A 473 7.78 -22.94 9.45
C GLU A 473 6.91 -21.87 10.12
N VAL A 474 6.74 -21.96 11.44
CA VAL A 474 5.86 -21.07 12.24
C VAL A 474 6.01 -19.59 11.88
N LYS A 475 7.25 -19.11 11.70
CA LYS A 475 7.54 -17.73 11.31
C LYS A 475 6.94 -17.39 9.95
N ARG A 476 7.18 -18.23 8.94
CA ARG A 476 6.70 -18.02 7.57
C ARG A 476 5.19 -18.14 7.46
N PHE A 477 4.59 -19.08 8.21
CA PHE A 477 3.14 -19.18 8.35
C PHE A 477 2.55 -17.88 8.90
N SER A 478 3.10 -17.37 10.01
CA SER A 478 2.64 -16.13 10.63
C SER A 478 2.80 -14.91 9.72
N GLU A 479 3.88 -14.84 8.94
CA GLU A 479 4.10 -13.78 7.95
C GLU A 479 3.04 -13.84 6.84
N MET A 480 2.81 -15.01 6.24
CA MET A 480 1.82 -15.17 5.17
C MET A 480 0.37 -14.96 5.66
N LYS A 481 0.06 -15.34 6.91
CA LYS A 481 -1.23 -15.02 7.53
C LYS A 481 -1.43 -13.50 7.63
N LYS A 482 -0.42 -12.79 8.13
CA LYS A 482 -0.44 -11.33 8.24
C LYS A 482 -0.60 -10.67 6.86
N GLU A 483 0.06 -11.21 5.84
CA GLU A 483 -0.12 -10.78 4.44
C GLU A 483 -1.58 -10.85 4.01
N ALA A 484 -2.18 -12.02 4.21
CA ALA A 484 -3.55 -12.27 3.79
C ALA A 484 -4.52 -11.29 4.45
N LEU A 485 -4.33 -11.00 5.74
CA LEU A 485 -5.13 -10.02 6.48
C LEU A 485 -4.98 -8.60 5.91
N VAL A 486 -3.76 -8.17 5.60
CA VAL A 486 -3.50 -6.85 4.99
C VAL A 486 -4.19 -6.73 3.64
N TYR A 487 -4.13 -7.77 2.80
CA TYR A 487 -4.84 -7.76 1.52
C TYR A 487 -6.37 -7.70 1.68
N LEU A 488 -6.92 -8.35 2.71
CA LEU A 488 -8.35 -8.26 3.03
C LEU A 488 -8.72 -6.85 3.54
N GLU A 489 -7.88 -6.20 4.33
CA GLU A 489 -8.09 -4.81 4.73
C GLU A 489 -8.09 -3.85 3.54
N GLU A 490 -7.14 -4.00 2.60
CA GLU A 490 -7.11 -3.21 1.37
C GLU A 490 -8.30 -3.49 0.46
N ALA A 491 -8.74 -4.75 0.35
CA ALA A 491 -9.98 -5.10 -0.34
C ALA A 491 -11.20 -4.38 0.27
N ALA A 492 -11.29 -4.35 1.60
CA ALA A 492 -12.36 -3.64 2.31
C ALA A 492 -12.35 -2.14 1.97
N ARG A 493 -11.15 -1.54 1.93
CA ARG A 493 -10.98 -0.13 1.62
C ARG A 493 -11.39 0.19 0.18
N VAL A 494 -10.97 -0.62 -0.79
CA VAL A 494 -11.41 -0.47 -2.20
C VAL A 494 -12.91 -0.69 -2.33
N ALA A 495 -13.49 -1.65 -1.62
CA ALA A 495 -14.94 -1.85 -1.65
C ALA A 495 -15.71 -0.61 -1.16
N ASN A 496 -15.20 0.08 -0.14
CA ASN A 496 -15.83 1.29 0.38
C ASN A 496 -15.77 2.46 -0.61
N THR A 497 -14.75 2.55 -1.47
CA THR A 497 -14.71 3.59 -2.51
C THR A 497 -15.68 3.34 -3.66
N LEU A 498 -16.20 2.11 -3.80
CA LEU A 498 -17.16 1.76 -4.86
C LEU A 498 -18.61 1.98 -4.45
N ILE A 499 -18.88 2.34 -3.18
CA ILE A 499 -20.24 2.60 -2.66
C ILE A 499 -20.92 3.73 -3.44
N ASP A 500 -20.14 4.69 -3.91
CA ASP A 500 -20.64 5.86 -4.63
C ASP A 500 -20.81 5.61 -6.15
N ASP A 501 -20.29 4.50 -6.69
CA ASP A 501 -20.28 4.16 -8.13
C ASP A 501 -21.54 3.40 -8.62
N GLU A 502 -22.68 3.51 -7.91
CA GLU A 502 -23.98 2.90 -8.28
C GLU A 502 -24.03 1.35 -8.36
N ILE A 503 -23.20 0.62 -7.60
CA ILE A 503 -23.26 -0.87 -7.54
C ILE A 503 -23.58 -1.43 -6.12
N PRO A 504 -24.69 -1.05 -5.45
CA PRO A 504 -24.89 -1.35 -4.03
C PRO A 504 -25.00 -2.86 -3.75
N TYR A 505 -25.75 -3.60 -4.58
CA TYR A 505 -25.99 -5.03 -4.37
C TYR A 505 -24.71 -5.86 -4.44
N ARG A 506 -23.74 -5.46 -5.27
CA ARG A 506 -22.45 -6.17 -5.34
C ARG A 506 -21.59 -5.93 -4.14
N ILE A 507 -21.56 -4.71 -3.63
CA ILE A 507 -20.74 -4.36 -2.49
C ILE A 507 -21.14 -5.21 -1.29
N THR A 508 -22.44 -5.49 -1.14
CA THR A 508 -22.94 -6.45 -0.17
C THR A 508 -22.40 -7.87 -0.38
N ASP A 509 -22.47 -8.45 -1.59
CA ASP A 509 -21.87 -9.78 -1.86
C ASP A 509 -20.36 -9.79 -1.56
N PHE A 510 -19.67 -8.70 -1.90
CA PHE A 510 -18.25 -8.53 -1.63
C PHE A 510 -17.93 -8.44 -0.15
N GLN A 511 -18.74 -7.71 0.62
CA GLN A 511 -18.61 -7.64 2.08
C GLN A 511 -18.82 -9.03 2.69
N HIS A 512 -19.81 -9.80 2.23
CA HIS A 512 -19.98 -11.19 2.66
C HIS A 512 -18.74 -12.04 2.33
N LYS A 513 -18.25 -11.98 1.08
CA LYS A 513 -17.03 -12.68 0.65
C LYS A 513 -15.84 -12.32 1.55
N LEU A 514 -15.65 -11.03 1.79
CA LEU A 514 -14.56 -10.48 2.60
C LEU A 514 -14.61 -11.03 4.03
N CYS A 515 -15.76 -10.95 4.70
CA CYS A 515 -15.93 -11.45 6.06
C CYS A 515 -15.67 -12.96 6.12
N ILE A 516 -16.22 -13.75 5.19
CA ILE A 516 -15.99 -15.20 5.11
C ILE A 516 -14.49 -15.50 4.94
N TYR A 517 -13.80 -14.77 4.06
CA TYR A 517 -12.38 -14.98 3.78
C TYR A 517 -11.51 -14.59 4.98
N LYS A 518 -11.85 -13.50 5.67
CA LYS A 518 -11.20 -13.12 6.95
C LYS A 518 -11.37 -14.21 8.00
N VAL A 519 -12.56 -14.82 8.12
CA VAL A 519 -12.79 -15.94 9.05
C VAL A 519 -11.78 -17.04 8.78
N TRP A 520 -11.67 -17.55 7.54
CA TRP A 520 -10.73 -18.62 7.21
C TRP A 520 -9.28 -18.28 7.54
N VAL A 521 -8.81 -17.08 7.20
CA VAL A 521 -7.44 -16.63 7.51
C VAL A 521 -7.22 -16.56 9.03
N LEU A 522 -8.16 -16.00 9.79
CA LEU A 522 -8.05 -15.87 11.24
C LEU A 522 -8.00 -17.24 11.92
N ILE A 523 -8.81 -18.20 11.48
CA ILE A 523 -8.88 -19.55 12.06
C ILE A 523 -7.83 -20.54 11.52
N ASN A 524 -6.87 -20.05 10.73
CA ASN A 524 -5.81 -20.83 10.10
C ASN A 524 -6.36 -21.96 9.19
N TYR A 525 -7.30 -21.62 8.31
CA TYR A 525 -7.82 -22.49 7.24
C TYR A 525 -7.48 -21.91 5.86
N SER A 526 -7.23 -22.79 4.90
CA SER A 526 -7.19 -22.44 3.49
C SER A 526 -8.61 -22.43 2.88
N ILE A 527 -8.77 -21.74 1.75
CA ILE A 527 -10.02 -21.76 0.98
C ILE A 527 -10.37 -23.15 0.40
N THR A 528 -9.39 -24.07 0.36
CA THR A 528 -9.57 -25.47 -0.08
C THR A 528 -10.02 -26.40 1.05
N GLY A 529 -10.13 -25.87 2.28
CA GLY A 529 -10.62 -26.60 3.46
C GLY A 529 -9.56 -27.31 4.28
N GLU A 530 -8.30 -26.94 4.08
CA GLU A 530 -7.17 -27.51 4.81
C GLU A 530 -6.90 -26.68 6.06
N ALA A 531 -6.64 -27.37 7.17
CA ALA A 531 -6.42 -26.76 8.48
C ALA A 531 -4.93 -26.80 8.81
N ALA A 532 -4.32 -25.65 9.12
CA ALA A 532 -2.94 -25.64 9.59
C ALA A 532 -2.78 -26.43 10.91
N GLU A 533 -1.63 -27.05 11.14
CA GLU A 533 -1.35 -27.69 12.43
C GLU A 533 -1.36 -26.69 13.60
N ILE A 534 -0.97 -25.44 13.33
CA ILE A 534 -0.95 -24.35 14.31
C ILE A 534 -2.38 -23.91 14.62
N ALA A 535 -2.77 -24.03 15.89
CA ALA A 535 -4.07 -23.56 16.38
C ALA A 535 -4.16 -22.02 16.34
N PRO A 536 -5.34 -21.44 16.05
CA PRO A 536 -5.55 -19.99 16.13
C PRO A 536 -5.54 -19.48 17.58
N SER A 537 -5.22 -18.21 17.77
CA SER A 537 -5.29 -17.60 19.10
C SER A 537 -6.74 -17.36 19.55
N ARG A 538 -6.95 -17.05 20.84
CA ARG A 538 -8.29 -16.67 21.33
C ARG A 538 -8.76 -15.35 20.71
N GLU A 539 -7.85 -14.42 20.49
CA GLU A 539 -8.11 -13.15 19.82
C GLU A 539 -8.55 -13.39 18.38
N ASP A 540 -7.85 -14.27 17.65
CA ASP A 540 -8.22 -14.66 16.29
C ASP A 540 -9.63 -15.28 16.23
N LEU A 541 -9.95 -16.20 17.15
CA LEU A 541 -11.27 -16.82 17.24
C LEU A 541 -12.36 -15.80 17.59
N THR A 542 -12.06 -14.83 18.44
CA THR A 542 -12.98 -13.74 18.79
C THR A 542 -13.24 -12.87 17.57
N ALA A 543 -12.18 -12.48 16.85
CA ALA A 543 -12.29 -11.71 15.61
C ALA A 543 -13.08 -12.47 14.53
N ALA A 544 -12.82 -13.77 14.36
CA ALA A 544 -13.56 -14.61 13.41
C ALA A 544 -15.07 -14.70 13.77
N SER A 545 -15.40 -14.78 15.05
CA SER A 545 -16.79 -14.75 15.51
C SER A 545 -17.49 -13.43 15.18
N VAL A 546 -16.78 -12.31 15.29
CA VAL A 546 -17.30 -10.98 14.91
C VAL A 546 -17.60 -10.95 13.41
N GLU A 547 -16.70 -11.43 12.57
CA GLU A 547 -16.89 -11.47 11.11
C GLU A 547 -18.07 -12.37 10.70
N LEU A 548 -18.22 -13.56 11.29
CA LEU A 548 -19.40 -14.42 11.06
C LEU A 548 -20.71 -13.75 11.49
N SER A 549 -20.68 -13.01 12.59
CA SER A 549 -21.84 -12.25 13.09
C SER A 549 -22.20 -11.09 12.17
N THR A 550 -21.20 -10.44 11.56
CA THR A 550 -21.42 -9.40 10.55
C THR A 550 -22.16 -9.93 9.34
N VAL A 551 -21.77 -11.10 8.81
CA VAL A 551 -22.50 -11.74 7.70
C VAL A 551 -23.95 -12.01 8.08
N PHE A 552 -24.19 -12.57 9.27
CA PHE A 552 -25.55 -12.86 9.75
C PHE A 552 -26.39 -11.58 9.92
N LYS A 553 -25.82 -10.52 10.51
CA LYS A 553 -26.49 -9.22 10.64
C LYS A 553 -26.87 -8.63 9.29
N ASN A 554 -25.98 -8.73 8.30
CA ASN A 554 -26.30 -8.29 6.95
C ASN A 554 -27.51 -9.04 6.40
N GLN A 555 -27.57 -10.37 6.53
CA GLN A 555 -28.74 -11.13 6.10
C GLN A 555 -30.04 -10.65 6.78
N LEU A 556 -30.01 -10.37 8.08
CA LEU A 556 -31.17 -9.81 8.81
C LEU A 556 -31.61 -8.44 8.28
N ASN A 557 -30.68 -7.65 7.75
CA ASN A 557 -30.95 -6.35 7.15
C ASN A 557 -31.43 -6.43 5.69
N GLY A 558 -31.82 -7.63 5.21
CA GLY A 558 -32.31 -7.84 3.84
C GLY A 558 -31.21 -8.09 2.80
N ASN A 559 -29.94 -8.07 3.22
CA ASN A 559 -28.79 -8.33 2.37
C ASN A 559 -28.56 -9.84 2.25
N SER A 560 -29.34 -10.49 1.38
CA SER A 560 -29.26 -11.94 1.18
C SER A 560 -27.90 -12.40 0.63
N LEU A 561 -27.46 -13.59 1.06
CA LEU A 561 -26.30 -14.26 0.48
C LEU A 561 -26.69 -14.85 -0.88
N THR A 562 -25.79 -14.77 -1.85
CA THR A 562 -25.93 -15.57 -3.07
C THR A 562 -25.85 -17.06 -2.71
N LYS A 563 -26.43 -17.93 -3.55
CA LYS A 563 -26.41 -19.40 -3.32
C LYS A 563 -24.99 -19.93 -3.11
N PHE A 564 -24.03 -19.42 -3.88
CA PHE A 564 -22.62 -19.74 -3.73
C PHE A 564 -22.06 -19.30 -2.36
N ARG A 565 -22.36 -18.06 -1.92
CA ARG A 565 -21.89 -17.54 -0.63
C ARG A 565 -22.54 -18.20 0.58
N GLU A 566 -23.79 -18.65 0.48
CA GLU A 566 -24.41 -19.43 1.55
C GLU A 566 -23.60 -20.68 1.86
N ILE A 567 -23.15 -21.41 0.82
CA ILE A 567 -22.35 -22.62 0.99
C ILE A 567 -21.01 -22.29 1.66
N GLU A 568 -20.30 -21.26 1.19
CA GLU A 568 -19.05 -20.83 1.80
C GLU A 568 -19.23 -20.38 3.26
N TYR A 569 -20.33 -19.67 3.57
CA TYR A 569 -20.66 -19.25 4.94
C TYR A 569 -20.85 -20.45 5.87
N TYR A 570 -21.60 -21.47 5.45
CA TYR A 570 -21.78 -22.68 6.25
C TYR A 570 -20.47 -23.46 6.44
N LEU A 571 -19.63 -23.55 5.41
CA LEU A 571 -18.30 -24.16 5.51
C LEU A 571 -17.41 -23.40 6.50
N ALA A 572 -17.32 -22.07 6.37
CA ALA A 572 -16.54 -21.23 7.28
C ALA A 572 -17.03 -21.32 8.73
N LYS A 573 -18.36 -21.37 8.94
CA LYS A 573 -18.95 -21.55 10.27
C LYS A 573 -18.63 -22.93 10.86
N SER A 574 -18.73 -23.99 10.06
CA SER A 574 -18.32 -25.34 10.44
C SER A 574 -16.83 -25.37 10.85
N ASP A 575 -15.95 -24.73 10.07
CA ASP A 575 -14.52 -24.71 10.34
C ASP A 575 -14.17 -23.90 11.59
N TYR A 576 -14.83 -22.76 11.79
CA TYR A 576 -14.73 -21.97 13.00
C TYR A 576 -15.12 -22.79 14.24
N LEU A 577 -16.28 -23.46 14.22
CA LEU A 577 -16.74 -24.30 15.33
C LEU A 577 -15.77 -25.46 15.61
N THR A 578 -15.16 -26.00 14.56
CA THR A 578 -14.14 -27.04 14.69
C THR A 578 -12.91 -26.52 15.42
N ARG A 579 -12.38 -25.35 15.05
CA ARG A 579 -11.24 -24.73 15.74
C ARG A 579 -11.57 -24.30 17.16
N LEU A 580 -12.78 -23.79 17.38
CA LEU A 580 -13.25 -23.45 18.71
C LEU A 580 -13.26 -24.69 19.62
N SER A 581 -13.64 -25.86 19.10
CA SER A 581 -13.62 -27.13 19.84
C SER A 581 -12.21 -27.60 20.21
N GLU A 582 -11.18 -27.17 19.49
CA GLU A 582 -9.78 -27.57 19.74
C GLU A 582 -9.22 -26.90 21.00
N ILE A 583 -9.71 -25.71 21.35
CA ILE A 583 -9.27 -24.94 22.53
C ILE A 583 -10.16 -25.15 23.77
N MET A 584 -11.18 -25.99 23.66
CA MET A 584 -12.10 -26.29 24.76
C MET A 584 -11.57 -27.43 25.62
N GLU A 585 -11.56 -27.20 26.93
CA GLU A 585 -11.14 -28.21 27.92
C GLU A 585 -12.27 -29.20 28.25
N ASP A 586 -13.52 -28.71 28.32
CA ASP A 586 -14.68 -29.53 28.62
C ASP A 586 -15.04 -30.44 27.44
N LYS A 587 -15.05 -31.77 27.69
CA LYS A 587 -15.31 -32.78 26.66
C LYS A 587 -16.74 -32.72 26.11
N MET A 588 -17.72 -32.37 26.95
CA MET A 588 -19.12 -32.31 26.54
C MET A 588 -19.37 -31.12 25.62
N GLU A 589 -18.83 -29.96 25.97
CA GLU A 589 -18.88 -28.75 25.15
C GLU A 589 -18.10 -28.93 23.85
N LYS A 590 -16.91 -29.54 23.89
CA LYS A 590 -16.16 -29.91 22.69
C LYS A 590 -16.98 -30.78 21.74
N LYS A 591 -17.61 -31.83 22.26
CA LYS A 591 -18.50 -32.71 21.47
C LYS A 591 -19.65 -31.92 20.87
N LYS A 592 -20.30 -31.08 21.66
CA LYS A 592 -21.41 -30.23 21.21
C LYS A 592 -20.97 -29.33 20.04
N ARG A 593 -19.81 -28.67 20.14
CA ARG A 593 -19.29 -27.84 19.03
C ARG A 593 -18.97 -28.62 17.77
N LEU A 594 -18.45 -29.84 17.89
CA LEU A 594 -18.25 -30.71 16.74
C LEU A 594 -19.58 -31.16 16.11
N GLN A 595 -20.61 -31.43 16.91
CA GLN A 595 -21.95 -31.73 16.42
C GLN A 595 -22.58 -30.52 15.71
N ASP A 596 -22.43 -29.32 16.27
CA ASP A 596 -22.85 -28.08 15.63
C ASP A 596 -22.11 -27.88 14.29
N ALA A 597 -20.80 -28.17 14.23
CA ALA A 597 -20.02 -28.10 13.00
C ALA A 597 -20.54 -29.08 11.92
N ILE A 598 -20.89 -30.31 12.31
CA ILE A 598 -21.53 -31.28 11.40
C ILE A 598 -22.88 -30.75 10.89
N HIS A 599 -23.67 -30.13 11.76
CA HIS A 599 -24.95 -29.58 11.34
C HIS A 599 -24.78 -28.49 10.27
N GLU A 600 -23.77 -27.61 10.40
CA GLU A 600 -23.51 -26.60 9.38
C GLU A 600 -22.92 -27.20 8.09
N VAL A 601 -22.03 -28.20 8.16
CA VAL A 601 -21.49 -28.83 6.93
C VAL A 601 -22.57 -29.59 6.15
N LEU A 602 -23.56 -30.19 6.83
CA LEU A 602 -24.69 -30.85 6.16
C LEU A 602 -25.55 -29.86 5.36
N LYS A 603 -25.76 -28.63 5.87
CA LYS A 603 -26.42 -27.56 5.10
C LYS A 603 -25.61 -27.16 3.87
N ALA A 604 -24.28 -27.14 3.99
CA ALA A 604 -23.40 -26.87 2.86
C ALA A 604 -23.51 -27.97 1.79
N ILE A 605 -23.55 -29.24 2.19
CA ILE A 605 -23.74 -30.40 1.30
C ILE A 605 -25.06 -30.29 0.54
N GLU A 606 -26.17 -30.09 1.25
CA GLU A 606 -27.52 -29.98 0.67
C GLU A 606 -27.58 -28.86 -0.38
N LYS A 607 -27.00 -27.69 -0.06
CA LYS A 607 -27.02 -26.52 -0.95
C LYS A 607 -26.07 -26.65 -2.14
N ALA A 608 -24.96 -27.35 -1.98
CA ALA A 608 -23.97 -27.54 -3.04
C ALA A 608 -24.36 -28.63 -4.04
N GLU A 609 -25.22 -29.58 -3.62
CA GLU A 609 -25.60 -30.76 -4.41
C GLU A 609 -26.05 -30.35 -5.83
N LYS A 610 -25.39 -30.93 -6.85
CA LYS A 610 -25.66 -30.74 -8.29
C LYS A 610 -25.30 -29.37 -8.89
N LYS A 611 -24.80 -28.40 -8.11
CA LYS A 611 -24.51 -27.03 -8.63
C LYS A 611 -23.05 -26.62 -8.56
N PHE A 612 -22.34 -26.97 -7.48
CA PHE A 612 -20.98 -26.48 -7.24
C PHE A 612 -20.04 -27.62 -6.82
N LYS A 613 -19.51 -28.37 -7.80
CA LYS A 613 -18.73 -29.60 -7.60
C LYS A 613 -17.61 -29.47 -6.55
N LYS A 614 -16.76 -28.44 -6.65
CA LYS A 614 -15.63 -28.24 -5.71
C LYS A 614 -16.07 -27.98 -4.27
N LEU A 615 -17.10 -27.16 -4.06
CA LEU A 615 -17.62 -26.89 -2.71
C LEU A 615 -18.33 -28.11 -2.14
N PHE A 616 -19.01 -28.90 -2.99
CA PHE A 616 -19.60 -30.17 -2.60
C PHE A 616 -18.53 -31.17 -2.15
N GLU A 617 -17.46 -31.33 -2.93
CA GLU A 617 -16.31 -32.19 -2.58
C GLU A 617 -15.66 -31.77 -1.26
N TYR A 618 -15.45 -30.47 -1.05
CA TYR A 618 -14.99 -29.92 0.23
C TYR A 618 -15.96 -30.31 1.35
N ALA A 619 -17.24 -29.99 1.24
CA ALA A 619 -18.22 -30.26 2.28
C ALA A 619 -18.28 -31.76 2.66
N ILE A 620 -18.21 -32.66 1.67
CA ILE A 620 -18.19 -34.12 1.89
C ILE A 620 -16.91 -34.55 2.63
N ARG A 621 -15.73 -34.13 2.17
CA ARG A 621 -14.45 -34.43 2.86
C ARG A 621 -14.49 -33.95 4.29
N ARG A 622 -15.03 -32.73 4.49
CA ARG A 622 -15.10 -32.09 5.79
C ARG A 622 -16.04 -32.82 6.75
N ASN A 623 -17.21 -33.23 6.28
CA ASN A 623 -18.14 -34.04 7.08
C ASN A 623 -17.48 -35.32 7.58
N LYS A 624 -16.78 -36.04 6.68
CA LYS A 624 -16.05 -37.26 7.04
C LYS A 624 -15.00 -37.00 8.14
N THR A 625 -14.20 -35.95 8.00
CA THR A 625 -13.20 -35.56 9.03
C THR A 625 -13.84 -35.24 10.38
N LEU A 626 -15.01 -34.59 10.39
CA LEU A 626 -15.72 -34.26 11.62
C LEU A 626 -16.30 -35.51 12.31
N GLU A 627 -16.88 -36.44 11.54
CA GLU A 627 -17.37 -37.71 12.07
C GLU A 627 -16.26 -38.53 12.74
N GLU A 628 -15.08 -38.59 12.11
CA GLU A 628 -13.89 -39.24 12.68
C GLU A 628 -13.44 -38.55 13.98
N ARG A 629 -13.42 -37.21 14.02
CA ARG A 629 -13.09 -36.44 15.23
C ARG A 629 -14.09 -36.65 16.36
N ILE A 630 -15.39 -36.76 16.07
CA ILE A 630 -16.40 -37.05 17.08
C ILE A 630 -16.22 -38.46 17.63
N LYS A 631 -15.96 -39.46 16.79
CA LYS A 631 -15.67 -40.84 17.24
C LYS A 631 -14.47 -40.88 18.18
N LEU A 632 -13.37 -40.23 17.81
CA LEU A 632 -12.19 -40.09 18.67
C LEU A 632 -12.48 -39.41 20.02
N CYS A 633 -13.39 -38.44 20.04
CA CYS A 633 -13.83 -37.80 21.27
C CYS A 633 -14.62 -38.76 22.18
N MET A 634 -15.31 -39.75 21.61
CA MET A 634 -16.15 -40.73 22.30
C MET A 634 -15.37 -41.98 22.75
N ASP A 635 -14.31 -42.36 22.02
CA ASP A 635 -13.53 -43.58 22.28
C ASP A 635 -12.56 -43.50 23.48
N THR A 636 -12.56 -42.40 24.25
CA THR A 636 -11.75 -42.27 25.48
C THR A 636 -12.30 -43.06 26.68
N LYS A 637 -12.57 -44.36 26.49
CA LYS A 637 -12.35 -45.38 27.52
C LYS A 637 -10.89 -45.81 27.50
N CYS A 638 -9.97 -44.90 27.81
CA CYS A 638 -8.61 -45.28 28.18
C CYS A 638 -8.09 -44.25 29.18
N ASN A 639 -7.68 -44.76 30.32
CA ASN A 639 -7.17 -44.04 31.49
C ASN A 639 -6.04 -43.08 31.14
N GLN A 640 -5.94 -42.02 31.96
CA GLN A 640 -4.70 -41.34 32.34
C GLN A 640 -3.47 -41.65 31.46
N SER A 641 -3.25 -40.87 30.40
CA SER A 641 -1.93 -40.79 29.78
C SER A 641 -1.67 -39.35 29.36
N SER A 642 -0.78 -38.73 30.14
CA SER A 642 -0.06 -37.46 30.02
C SER A 642 -0.70 -36.29 29.26
N PRO A 643 -0.74 -35.08 29.87
CA PRO A 643 -1.03 -33.87 29.13
C PRO A 643 0.02 -33.73 28.03
N ARG A 644 -0.43 -33.51 26.78
CA ARG A 644 0.45 -32.96 25.74
C ARG A 644 0.96 -31.63 26.28
N THR A 645 2.23 -31.60 26.66
CA THR A 645 2.94 -30.39 27.01
C THR A 645 2.84 -29.43 25.82
N PHE A 646 2.14 -28.32 26.01
CA PHE A 646 2.36 -27.11 25.23
C PHE A 646 3.77 -26.64 25.55
N GLU A 647 4.74 -26.98 24.69
CA GLU A 647 6.02 -26.28 24.70
C GLU A 647 5.79 -24.86 24.21
N GLY A 648 6.03 -23.89 25.08
CA GLY A 648 6.11 -22.48 24.71
C GLY A 648 5.16 -21.57 25.46
N LEU A 649 5.19 -21.57 26.80
CA LEU A 649 4.89 -20.41 27.66
C LEU A 649 5.39 -20.77 29.08
N LYS A 650 6.55 -20.23 29.48
CA LYS A 650 6.96 -20.15 30.89
C LYS A 650 6.71 -18.72 31.35
N TYR A 651 5.89 -18.57 32.39
CA TYR A 651 5.84 -17.36 33.23
C TYR A 651 7.12 -17.24 34.05
#